data_AF-A0A519R4T2-F1
#
_entry.id   AF-A0A519R4T2-F1
#
_cell.length_a   1.000
_cell.length_b   1.000
_cell.length_c   1.000
_cell.angle_alpha   90.00
_cell.angle_beta   90.00
_cell.angle_gamma   90.00
#
_symmetry.space_group_name_H-M   'P 1'
#
loop_
_entity.id
_entity.type
_entity.pdbx_description
1 polymer ?
#
loop_
_entity_poly.entity_id
_entity_poly.type
_entity_poly.pdbx_seq_one_letter_code
_entity_poly.pdbx_strand_id
1 'polypeptide(L)'
;MYISNLFIKNFRSFKESTIEFSKGKNVIVGKNNCGKSNIVKALDILVGEKFPTYVAVTDNDFYCHEEPDPETGEIREVLEENIFLEATLEGRDINRELVSSIIKNVAFSQIDGASSIYTRDEVEVKINYDLLQNLDVIAENPVVVENDKGHKVKWLKGNPLIDFIEQSDVIKIFYTKSLRNEDAIGYGIILRNTGCFWISHYVPKKLRDALITSTVINSLRSPKEDLRVVSYTWFGKLISKIWNDNKNTELIKGEGSFIELIVGHSEKIKVQVDKLFYDNSEEIRKVISQAIAHQKVSFKLYNDNPSDIYKGVQIFINDGIDRAITEKGTGIQSAVIIALFSLYCNKFHLTSSLLITEEPEVFLHPQARRIISAELDNYLSNKTQRQLIVSTHSTEFLKGVDPTNIIRVFKSSESNCSQISQITRKDNIELTQEIKRFLWSNNTEIFFSDMAILVEGGENYLLPSVIDKLKNTKQYLDYKNISIARVNGKGNFLGYIKMLSAFKIKWIMVGDLDCYRDVLHKILNWLALQDLVGELEKIKTLVNDSNIDGKALKERIKGVQYNFDAQQLLAVFEKFNNSTIEKNDGELKSVINYMQERYVKYDLKQLILSKVGFGRFTSFQAQLQSKNIHIWSNGDLEQYYAKLAKALKGSKDMVALQLSYIIAENGSKLEDYLTDIDEWKLIAEKI
;
A
#
# COMPACT_ATOMS: atom_id res chain seq x y z
N MET A 1 17.53 9.86 7.31
CA MET A 1 16.31 10.63 7.48
C MET A 1 15.32 10.06 6.50
N TYR A 2 14.05 10.08 6.87
CA TYR A 2 12.94 9.63 6.03
C TYR A 2 11.75 10.55 6.29
N ILE A 3 10.81 10.64 5.34
CA ILE A 3 9.54 11.35 5.57
C ILE A 3 8.69 10.44 6.44
N SER A 4 8.33 10.89 7.65
CA SER A 4 7.45 10.14 8.55
C SER A 4 6.00 10.61 8.47
N ASN A 5 5.77 11.83 8.00
CA ASN A 5 4.43 12.39 7.87
C ASN A 5 4.34 13.35 6.68
N LEU A 6 3.21 13.34 5.97
CA LEU A 6 2.83 14.39 5.03
C LEU A 6 1.46 14.95 5.40
N PHE A 7 1.41 16.25 5.62
CA PHE A 7 0.20 17.03 5.78
C PHE A 7 -0.10 17.80 4.48
N ILE A 8 -1.34 17.70 4.02
CA ILE A 8 -1.85 18.36 2.82
C ILE A 8 -3.09 19.15 3.21
N LYS A 9 -3.14 20.41 2.82
CA LYS A 9 -4.30 21.28 2.99
C LYS A 9 -4.55 22.05 1.70
N ASN A 10 -5.83 22.06 1.29
CA ASN A 10 -6.36 22.84 0.17
C ASN A 10 -5.58 22.63 -1.15
N PHE A 11 -5.16 21.39 -1.42
CA PHE A 11 -4.36 21.04 -2.59
C PHE A 11 -5.12 20.06 -3.48
N ARG A 12 -5.49 20.52 -4.68
CA ARG A 12 -6.20 19.76 -5.71
C ARG A 12 -7.47 19.08 -5.17
N SER A 13 -7.46 17.76 -5.01
CA SER A 13 -8.62 17.02 -4.51
C SER A 13 -8.66 16.88 -2.99
N PHE A 14 -7.66 17.37 -2.26
CA PHE A 14 -7.57 17.27 -0.80
C PHE A 14 -7.92 18.60 -0.13
N LYS A 15 -9.02 18.62 0.64
CA LYS A 15 -9.32 19.73 1.55
C LYS A 15 -8.35 19.72 2.74
N GLU A 16 -8.24 18.59 3.43
CA GLU A 16 -7.26 18.36 4.49
C GLU A 16 -6.97 16.86 4.61
N SER A 17 -5.70 16.47 4.73
CA SER A 17 -5.31 15.09 4.97
C SER A 17 -3.93 14.99 5.62
N THR A 18 -3.77 13.97 6.47
CA THR A 18 -2.49 13.60 7.09
C THR A 18 -2.16 12.17 6.73
N ILE A 19 -0.94 11.92 6.28
CA ILE A 19 -0.42 10.60 5.90
C ILE A 19 0.74 10.27 6.82
N GLU A 20 0.76 9.04 7.34
CA GLU A 20 1.90 8.55 8.12
C GLU A 20 2.68 7.58 7.25
N PHE A 21 4.00 7.74 7.23
CA PHE A 21 4.90 6.88 6.51
C PHE A 21 5.84 6.18 7.49
N SER A 22 6.18 4.94 7.15
CA SER A 22 7.18 4.14 7.84
C SER A 22 8.51 4.18 7.09
N LYS A 23 9.57 3.71 7.76
CA LYS A 23 10.82 3.36 7.07
C LYS A 23 10.58 2.21 6.08
N GLY A 24 11.39 2.13 5.04
CA GLY A 24 11.26 1.10 4.00
C GLY A 24 10.15 1.41 3.00
N LYS A 25 9.40 0.38 2.60
CA LYS A 25 8.36 0.44 1.56
C LYS A 25 7.02 0.90 2.12
N ASN A 26 6.45 1.94 1.51
CA ASN A 26 5.10 2.43 1.74
C ASN A 26 4.34 2.38 0.40
N VAL A 27 3.10 1.90 0.42
CA VAL A 27 2.31 1.69 -0.80
C VAL A 27 0.98 2.42 -0.71
N ILE A 28 0.75 3.33 -1.65
CA ILE A 28 -0.46 4.11 -1.83
C ILE A 28 -1.37 3.37 -2.82
N VAL A 29 -2.57 3.04 -2.37
CA VAL A 29 -3.56 2.26 -3.13
C VAL A 29 -4.89 2.98 -3.22
N GLY A 30 -5.71 2.63 -4.20
CA GLY A 30 -7.04 3.21 -4.39
C GLY A 30 -7.41 3.31 -5.86
N LYS A 31 -8.69 3.58 -6.14
CA LYS A 31 -9.24 3.68 -7.50
C LYS A 31 -8.58 4.76 -8.36
N ASN A 32 -8.80 4.69 -9.67
CA ASN A 32 -8.41 5.78 -10.57
C ASN A 32 -9.09 7.07 -10.11
N ASN A 33 -8.41 8.21 -10.28
CA ASN A 33 -8.95 9.52 -9.93
C ASN A 33 -9.29 9.72 -8.43
N CYS A 34 -8.75 8.91 -7.52
CA CYS A 34 -8.98 9.10 -6.07
C CYS A 34 -8.01 10.07 -5.40
N GLY A 35 -6.95 10.54 -6.09
CA GLY A 35 -5.98 11.51 -5.55
C GLY A 35 -4.57 10.98 -5.28
N LYS A 36 -4.23 9.72 -5.65
CA LYS A 36 -2.88 9.15 -5.47
C LYS A 36 -1.78 10.02 -6.09
N SER A 37 -1.98 10.44 -7.35
CA SER A 37 -1.09 11.34 -8.09
C SER A 37 -0.91 12.69 -7.40
N ASN A 38 -1.94 13.18 -6.69
CA ASN A 38 -1.87 14.43 -5.95
C ASN A 38 -0.96 14.31 -4.72
N ILE A 39 -0.94 13.15 -4.06
CA ILE A 39 0.03 12.88 -2.97
C ILE A 39 1.46 12.87 -3.53
N VAL A 40 1.70 12.16 -4.63
CA VAL A 40 3.02 12.14 -5.30
C VAL A 40 3.43 13.55 -5.70
N LYS A 41 2.50 14.36 -6.23
CA LYS A 41 2.79 15.74 -6.63
C LYS A 41 3.09 16.66 -5.46
N ALA A 42 2.39 16.52 -4.34
CA ALA A 42 2.68 17.27 -3.11
C ALA A 42 4.10 16.96 -2.61
N LEU A 43 4.51 15.69 -2.62
CA LEU A 43 5.87 15.28 -2.28
C LEU A 43 6.90 15.81 -3.29
N ASP A 44 6.60 15.78 -4.59
CA ASP A 44 7.45 16.34 -5.65
C ASP A 44 7.65 17.85 -5.47
N ILE A 45 6.62 18.60 -5.06
CA ILE A 45 6.77 20.03 -4.74
C ILE A 45 7.74 20.21 -3.56
N LEU A 46 7.58 19.45 -2.47
CA LEU A 46 8.38 19.61 -1.26
C LEU A 46 9.83 19.15 -1.43
N VAL A 47 10.06 18.01 -2.07
CA VAL A 47 11.35 17.33 -2.10
C VAL A 47 11.82 16.93 -3.51
N GLY A 48 11.10 17.27 -4.58
CA GLY A 48 11.45 16.88 -5.95
C GLY A 48 12.72 17.54 -6.51
N GLU A 49 13.08 17.18 -7.74
CA GLU A 49 14.32 17.66 -8.37
C GLU A 49 14.29 19.17 -8.68
N LYS A 50 13.11 19.67 -9.07
CA LYS A 50 12.86 21.09 -9.31
C LYS A 50 12.72 21.80 -7.97
N PHE A 51 13.25 23.02 -7.91
CA PHE A 51 13.06 23.85 -6.73
C PHE A 51 11.62 24.40 -6.73
N PRO A 52 10.91 24.44 -5.59
CA PRO A 52 9.50 24.83 -5.52
C PRO A 52 9.17 26.17 -6.20
N THR A 53 10.05 27.16 -6.12
CA THR A 53 9.88 28.47 -6.79
C THR A 53 9.77 28.38 -8.32
N TYR A 54 10.27 27.30 -8.93
CA TYR A 54 10.16 27.05 -10.37
C TYR A 54 9.04 26.07 -10.72
N VAL A 55 8.28 25.58 -9.73
CA VAL A 55 7.11 24.76 -9.98
C VAL A 55 5.94 25.69 -10.27
N ALA A 56 5.41 25.62 -11.49
CA ALA A 56 4.20 26.34 -11.86
C ALA A 56 3.02 25.74 -11.10
N VAL A 57 2.55 26.46 -10.08
CA VAL A 57 1.30 26.18 -9.36
C VAL A 57 0.25 27.09 -9.95
N THR A 58 -0.81 26.47 -10.47
CA THR A 58 -1.94 27.10 -11.17
C THR A 58 -3.20 27.02 -10.31
N ASP A 59 -4.27 27.70 -10.72
CA ASP A 59 -5.57 27.67 -10.03
C ASP A 59 -6.10 26.24 -9.86
N ASN A 60 -5.80 25.35 -10.83
CA ASN A 60 -6.17 23.92 -10.78
C ASN A 60 -5.45 23.13 -9.66
N ASP A 61 -4.41 23.71 -9.04
CA ASP A 61 -3.72 23.10 -7.91
C ASP A 61 -4.36 23.44 -6.56
N PHE A 62 -5.25 24.42 -6.51
CA PHE A 62 -6.02 24.76 -5.32
C PHE A 62 -7.22 23.81 -5.18
N TYR A 63 -7.63 23.55 -3.95
CA TYR A 63 -8.83 22.77 -3.71
C TYR A 63 -10.08 23.55 -4.15
N CYS A 64 -10.94 22.86 -4.90
CA CYS A 64 -12.22 23.39 -5.36
C CYS A 64 -13.36 22.56 -4.76
N HIS A 65 -14.39 23.22 -4.25
CA HIS A 65 -15.65 22.59 -3.86
C HIS A 65 -16.85 23.34 -4.42
N GLU A 66 -17.97 22.63 -4.48
CA GLU A 66 -19.26 23.20 -4.84
C GLU A 66 -20.00 23.65 -3.57
N GLU A 67 -20.55 24.86 -3.59
CA GLU A 67 -21.45 25.36 -2.55
C GLU A 67 -22.63 26.11 -3.19
N PRO A 68 -23.82 26.10 -2.56
CA PRO A 68 -24.95 26.89 -3.04
C PRO A 68 -24.68 28.37 -2.79
N ASP A 69 -24.90 29.19 -3.81
CA ASP A 69 -24.81 30.64 -3.68
C ASP A 69 -25.86 31.13 -2.66
N PRO A 70 -25.45 31.93 -1.65
CA PRO A 70 -26.36 32.39 -0.60
C PRO A 70 -27.56 33.21 -1.11
N GLU A 71 -27.41 33.88 -2.26
CA GLU A 71 -28.43 34.78 -2.82
C GLU A 71 -29.30 34.07 -3.86
N THR A 72 -28.69 33.29 -4.76
CA THR A 72 -29.41 32.68 -5.89
C THR A 72 -29.79 31.21 -5.65
N GLY A 73 -29.11 30.54 -4.72
CA GLY A 73 -29.22 29.09 -4.51
C GLY A 73 -28.58 28.25 -5.62
N GLU A 74 -27.97 28.87 -6.63
CA GLU A 74 -27.27 28.17 -7.70
C GLU A 74 -25.97 27.55 -7.18
N ILE A 75 -25.63 26.36 -7.65
CA ILE A 75 -24.36 25.71 -7.27
C ILE A 75 -23.23 26.46 -7.98
N ARG A 76 -22.28 26.98 -7.20
CA ARG A 76 -21.06 27.61 -7.71
C ARG A 76 -19.83 26.84 -7.26
N GLU A 77 -18.78 26.90 -8.07
CA GLU A 77 -17.45 26.40 -7.72
C GLU A 77 -16.68 27.45 -6.92
N VAL A 78 -16.10 27.05 -5.80
CA VAL A 78 -15.31 27.90 -4.92
C VAL A 78 -13.93 27.30 -4.74
N LEU A 79 -12.92 28.10 -5.08
CA LEU A 79 -11.51 27.78 -4.85
C LEU A 79 -11.07 28.26 -3.47
N GLU A 80 -10.36 27.39 -2.76
CA GLU A 80 -9.69 27.74 -1.51
C GLU A 80 -8.55 28.73 -1.77
N GLU A 81 -8.35 29.66 -0.83
CA GLU A 81 -7.46 30.80 -1.06
C GLU A 81 -5.97 30.46 -0.97
N ASN A 82 -5.61 29.38 -0.27
CA ASN A 82 -4.22 29.06 0.04
C ASN A 82 -3.96 27.55 -0.01
N ILE A 83 -2.80 27.15 -0.49
CA ILE A 83 -2.26 25.78 -0.39
C ILE A 83 -1.31 25.71 0.79
N PHE A 84 -1.35 24.63 1.58
CA PHE A 84 -0.31 24.35 2.57
C PHE A 84 0.09 22.87 2.56
N LEU A 85 1.36 22.60 2.30
CA LEU A 85 1.97 21.28 2.27
C LEU A 85 3.09 21.22 3.31
N GLU A 86 3.17 20.15 4.09
CA GLU A 86 4.21 19.98 5.11
C GLU A 86 4.64 18.51 5.19
N ALA A 87 5.93 18.23 5.04
CA ALA A 87 6.51 16.92 5.29
C ALA A 87 7.35 16.94 6.57
N THR A 88 7.09 16.03 7.51
CA THR A 88 7.91 15.83 8.70
C THR A 88 8.99 14.80 8.41
N LEU A 89 10.23 15.12 8.78
CA LEU A 89 11.40 14.27 8.65
C LEU A 89 11.82 13.69 9.99
N GLU A 90 12.12 12.39 10.02
CA GLU A 90 12.67 11.69 11.17
C GLU A 90 14.01 11.03 10.82
N GLY A 91 14.92 10.96 11.80
CA GLY A 91 16.28 10.42 11.64
C GLY A 91 17.39 11.45 11.91
N ARG A 92 18.65 11.03 11.84
CA ARG A 92 19.82 11.85 12.27
C ARG A 92 21.03 11.80 11.31
N ASP A 93 20.86 11.20 10.16
CA ASP A 93 21.87 10.86 9.16
C ASP A 93 21.91 11.89 8.02
N ILE A 94 22.12 13.17 8.38
CA ILE A 94 22.27 14.25 7.40
C ILE A 94 23.60 14.17 6.64
N ASN A 95 23.62 14.61 5.38
CA ASN A 95 24.86 14.69 4.60
C ASN A 95 25.67 15.93 5.00
N ARG A 96 26.59 15.77 5.95
CA ARG A 96 27.45 16.84 6.49
C ARG A 96 28.34 17.51 5.44
N GLU A 97 28.84 16.77 4.45
CA GLU A 97 29.68 17.31 3.38
C GLU A 97 28.89 18.29 2.51
N LEU A 98 27.65 17.92 2.17
CA LEU A 98 26.78 18.74 1.34
C LEU A 98 26.40 20.03 2.07
N VAL A 99 26.08 19.97 3.37
CA VAL A 99 25.83 21.15 4.22
C VAL A 99 27.06 22.05 4.31
N SER A 100 28.25 21.47 4.47
CA SER A 100 29.51 22.21 4.55
C SER A 100 29.85 22.95 3.25
N SER A 101 29.34 22.49 2.11
CA SER A 101 29.55 23.11 0.80
C SER A 101 28.59 24.27 0.47
N ILE A 102 27.73 24.66 1.42
CA ILE A 102 26.81 25.80 1.26
C ILE A 102 27.58 27.10 1.51
N ILE A 103 27.56 27.99 0.53
CA ILE A 103 28.34 29.25 0.56
C ILE A 103 27.61 30.34 1.37
N LYS A 104 26.30 30.51 1.16
CA LYS A 104 25.49 31.52 1.83
C LYS A 104 25.04 31.05 3.21
N ASN A 105 24.96 31.96 4.17
CA ASN A 105 24.32 31.66 5.46
C ASN A 105 22.83 31.38 5.27
N VAL A 106 22.29 30.50 6.10
CA VAL A 106 20.86 30.21 6.19
C VAL A 106 20.30 30.93 7.41
N ALA A 107 19.28 31.77 7.18
CA ALA A 107 18.61 32.53 8.22
C ALA A 107 17.50 31.68 8.87
N PHE A 108 17.47 31.67 10.19
CA PHE A 108 16.40 31.08 11.01
C PHE A 108 15.83 32.12 11.96
N SER A 109 14.54 32.41 11.85
CA SER A 109 13.82 33.21 12.84
C SER A 109 13.17 32.29 13.87
N GLN A 110 13.28 32.64 15.14
CA GLN A 110 12.49 31.98 16.17
C GLN A 110 11.00 32.26 15.95
N ILE A 111 10.12 31.32 16.30
CA ILE A 111 8.65 31.47 16.31
C ILE A 111 8.10 30.85 17.60
N ASP A 112 6.89 31.25 18.03
CA ASP A 112 6.27 30.72 19.26
C ASP A 112 5.94 29.22 19.13
N GLY A 113 5.53 28.81 17.93
CA GLY A 113 5.19 27.42 17.61
C GLY A 113 4.97 27.23 16.12
N ALA A 114 4.91 25.98 15.66
CA ALA A 114 4.61 25.67 14.25
C ALA A 114 3.27 26.29 13.78
N SER A 115 2.31 26.46 14.70
CA SER A 115 1.03 27.12 14.42
C SER A 115 1.13 28.61 14.13
N SER A 116 2.28 29.25 14.39
CA SER A 116 2.49 30.67 14.04
C SER A 116 2.51 30.88 12.53
N ILE A 117 2.91 29.85 11.78
CA ILE A 117 2.96 29.86 10.30
C ILE A 117 1.58 29.59 9.73
N TYR A 118 0.84 28.69 10.37
CA TYR A 118 -0.45 28.20 9.93
C TYR A 118 -1.37 27.96 11.12
N THR A 119 -2.53 28.61 11.13
CA THR A 119 -3.59 28.36 12.12
C THR A 119 -4.70 27.50 11.54
N ARG A 120 -5.18 26.56 12.36
CA ARG A 120 -6.26 25.62 12.02
C ARG A 120 -7.56 26.14 12.63
N ASP A 121 -8.33 26.92 11.89
CA ASP A 121 -9.73 27.15 12.25
C ASP A 121 -10.62 26.15 11.51
N GLU A 122 -11.77 25.78 12.07
CA GLU A 122 -12.70 24.80 11.49
C GLU A 122 -13.22 25.20 10.10
N VAL A 123 -13.07 26.48 9.74
CA VAL A 123 -13.62 27.11 8.53
C VAL A 123 -12.55 27.50 7.51
N GLU A 124 -11.35 27.91 7.94
CA GLU A 124 -10.36 28.51 7.03
C GLU A 124 -8.90 28.25 7.48
N VAL A 125 -8.00 28.26 6.49
CA VAL A 125 -6.55 28.18 6.67
C VAL A 125 -5.97 29.57 6.59
N LYS A 126 -5.48 30.09 7.71
CA LYS A 126 -4.75 31.36 7.71
C LYS A 126 -3.26 31.11 7.80
N ILE A 127 -2.56 31.48 6.74
CA ILE A 127 -1.11 31.47 6.67
C ILE A 127 -0.59 32.86 6.99
N ASN A 128 0.38 32.93 7.89
CA ASN A 128 1.05 34.18 8.21
C ASN A 128 2.21 34.42 7.24
N TYR A 129 1.91 35.03 6.09
CA TYR A 129 2.90 35.31 5.04
C TYR A 129 3.96 36.33 5.48
N ASP A 130 3.70 37.14 6.50
CA ASP A 130 4.68 38.09 7.04
C ASP A 130 5.88 37.36 7.68
N LEU A 131 5.73 36.09 8.05
CA LEU A 131 6.82 35.22 8.49
C LEU A 131 7.69 34.67 7.33
N LEU A 132 7.30 34.87 6.08
CA LEU A 132 7.88 34.21 4.89
C LEU A 132 8.63 35.19 3.99
N GLN A 133 9.34 36.14 4.60
CA GLN A 133 10.06 37.18 3.88
C GLN A 133 11.28 36.64 3.14
N ASN A 134 11.66 37.32 2.05
CA ASN A 134 12.85 36.96 1.32
C ASN A 134 14.14 37.29 2.11
N LEU A 135 15.25 36.67 1.69
CA LEU A 135 16.53 36.79 2.38
C LEU A 135 17.08 38.23 2.41
N ASP A 136 16.79 39.02 1.37
CA ASP A 136 17.33 40.38 1.23
C ASP A 136 16.69 41.32 2.26
N VAL A 137 15.37 41.23 2.43
CA VAL A 137 14.63 41.98 3.45
C VAL A 137 15.14 41.66 4.86
N ILE A 138 15.43 40.40 5.15
CA ILE A 138 15.91 39.96 6.48
C ILE A 138 17.38 40.34 6.69
N ALA A 139 18.19 40.35 5.63
CA ALA A 139 19.58 40.79 5.71
C ALA A 139 19.67 42.30 6.02
N GLU A 140 18.78 43.10 5.44
CA GLU A 140 18.69 44.54 5.70
C GLU A 140 18.08 44.84 7.07
N ASN A 141 17.08 44.06 7.49
CA ASN A 141 16.45 44.21 8.78
C ASN A 141 16.16 42.85 9.44
N PRO A 142 17.08 42.34 10.28
CA PRO A 142 16.94 41.01 10.89
C PRO A 142 15.92 40.98 12.03
N VAL A 143 15.18 42.07 12.29
CA VAL A 143 14.19 42.17 13.38
C VAL A 143 12.75 41.99 12.86
N VAL A 144 12.52 42.00 11.54
CA VAL A 144 11.19 42.21 10.91
C VAL A 144 10.14 41.12 11.20
N VAL A 145 10.52 39.99 11.79
CA VAL A 145 9.53 39.04 12.32
C VAL A 145 9.11 39.50 13.71
N GLU A 146 8.24 40.52 13.80
CA GLU A 146 7.64 40.97 15.05
C GLU A 146 6.49 40.03 15.48
N ASN A 147 6.67 39.36 16.60
CA ASN A 147 5.58 39.16 17.55
C ASN A 147 5.91 39.95 18.82
N ASP A 148 4.96 40.05 19.75
CA ASP A 148 5.05 40.82 21.01
C ASP A 148 6.24 40.44 21.94
N LYS A 149 7.14 39.54 21.54
CA LYS A 149 8.27 39.00 22.32
C LYS A 149 9.65 39.18 21.69
N GLY A 150 9.78 39.85 20.53
CA GLY A 150 11.07 40.21 19.94
C GLY A 150 11.94 39.00 19.52
N HIS A 151 11.61 38.40 18.37
CA HIS A 151 12.27 37.19 17.89
C HIS A 151 13.76 37.40 17.56
N LYS A 152 14.58 36.38 17.89
CA LYS A 152 16.01 36.32 17.54
C LYS A 152 16.18 35.66 16.18
N VAL A 153 17.00 36.26 15.31
CA VAL A 153 17.42 35.66 14.03
C VAL A 153 18.83 35.08 14.16
N LYS A 154 19.01 33.85 13.67
CA LYS A 154 20.31 33.18 13.58
C LYS A 154 20.71 32.96 12.13
N TRP A 155 21.93 33.33 11.80
CA TRP A 155 22.55 33.06 10.50
C TRP A 155 23.58 31.95 10.66
N LEU A 156 23.34 30.81 10.04
CA LEU A 156 24.15 29.61 10.24
C LEU A 156 24.72 29.08 8.92
N LYS A 157 25.93 28.53 8.98
CA LYS A 157 26.59 27.80 7.89
C LYS A 157 27.56 26.76 8.45
N GLY A 158 27.96 25.79 7.64
CA GLY A 158 28.96 24.77 8.04
C GLY A 158 28.57 24.01 9.32
N ASN A 159 29.53 23.77 10.20
CA ASN A 159 29.32 23.02 11.44
C ASN A 159 28.22 23.59 12.36
N PRO A 160 28.13 24.91 12.62
CA PRO A 160 27.01 25.48 13.38
C PRO A 160 25.62 25.14 12.82
N LEU A 161 25.46 25.06 11.49
CA LEU A 161 24.20 24.67 10.86
C LEU A 161 23.93 23.17 11.04
N ILE A 162 24.96 22.34 10.88
CA ILE A 162 24.90 20.89 11.10
C ILE A 162 24.44 20.60 12.54
N ASP A 163 25.12 21.19 13.53
CA ASP A 163 24.82 20.98 14.95
C ASP A 163 23.40 21.45 15.28
N PHE A 164 22.98 22.58 14.71
CA PHE A 164 21.65 23.12 14.93
C PHE A 164 20.53 22.18 14.42
N ILE A 165 20.74 21.56 13.26
CA ILE A 165 19.79 20.59 12.68
C ILE A 165 19.82 19.27 13.46
N GLU A 166 21.01 18.75 13.80
CA GLU A 166 21.14 17.47 14.50
C GLU A 166 20.58 17.50 15.92
N GLN A 167 20.65 18.65 16.59
CA GLN A 167 20.05 18.86 17.91
C GLN A 167 18.53 19.10 17.86
N SER A 168 17.95 19.31 16.69
CA SER A 168 16.52 19.64 16.55
C SER A 168 15.66 18.38 16.67
N ASP A 169 14.68 18.30 17.56
CA ASP A 169 13.81 17.13 17.70
C ASP A 169 12.61 17.12 16.76
N VAL A 170 12.30 18.26 16.13
CA VAL A 170 11.35 18.37 15.02
C VAL A 170 12.08 18.94 13.81
N ILE A 171 11.89 18.31 12.65
CA ILE A 171 12.40 18.79 11.36
C ILE A 171 11.27 18.64 10.36
N LYS A 172 10.82 19.74 9.76
CA LYS A 172 9.75 19.75 8.75
C LYS A 172 10.16 20.57 7.55
N ILE A 173 9.71 20.19 6.36
CA ILE A 173 9.80 20.99 5.15
C ILE A 173 8.38 21.40 4.78
N PHE A 174 8.14 22.66 4.46
CA PHE A 174 6.80 23.12 4.08
C PHE A 174 6.83 23.94 2.79
N TYR A 175 5.68 23.98 2.13
CA TYR A 175 5.38 24.83 0.98
C TYR A 175 4.00 25.46 1.15
N THR A 176 3.88 26.74 0.80
CA THR A 176 2.60 27.46 0.77
C THR A 176 2.55 28.46 -0.37
N LYS A 177 1.34 28.69 -0.89
CA LYS A 177 1.06 29.70 -1.91
C LYS A 177 -0.36 30.23 -1.74
N SER A 178 -0.52 31.54 -1.91
CA SER A 178 -1.84 32.18 -2.00
C SER A 178 -2.32 32.25 -3.45
N LEU A 179 -3.62 32.09 -3.66
CA LEU A 179 -4.30 32.35 -4.92
C LEU A 179 -4.45 33.85 -5.18
N ARG A 180 -4.61 34.65 -4.11
CA ARG A 180 -4.93 36.09 -4.21
C ARG A 180 -3.71 37.00 -4.33
N ASN A 181 -2.54 36.52 -3.92
CA ASN A 181 -1.30 37.27 -3.94
C ASN A 181 -0.16 36.42 -4.53
N GLU A 182 0.31 36.78 -5.72
CA GLU A 182 1.37 36.05 -6.42
C GLU A 182 2.70 36.03 -5.66
N ASP A 183 2.98 37.07 -4.87
CA ASP A 183 4.20 37.19 -4.05
C ASP A 183 4.09 36.42 -2.73
N ALA A 184 2.87 36.04 -2.32
CA ALA A 184 2.62 35.28 -1.09
C ALA A 184 2.93 33.79 -1.30
N ILE A 185 4.22 33.48 -1.34
CA ILE A 185 4.76 32.12 -1.49
C ILE A 185 5.77 31.86 -0.36
N GLY A 186 5.66 30.69 0.27
CA GLY A 186 6.60 30.24 1.29
C GLY A 186 7.18 28.87 0.95
N TYR A 187 8.49 28.74 1.10
CA TYR A 187 9.15 27.43 1.12
C TYR A 187 10.29 27.43 2.12
N GLY A 188 10.18 26.59 3.14
CA GLY A 188 11.06 26.64 4.29
C GLY A 188 11.19 25.33 5.05
N ILE A 189 12.04 25.35 6.06
CA ILE A 189 12.23 24.31 7.06
C ILE A 189 11.76 24.84 8.40
N ILE A 190 11.02 24.02 9.15
CA ILE A 190 10.68 24.28 10.55
C ILE A 190 11.52 23.33 11.41
N LEU A 191 12.25 23.90 12.37
CA LEU A 191 13.06 23.17 13.33
C LEU A 191 12.54 23.43 14.74
N ARG A 192 12.55 22.41 15.61
CA ARG A 192 12.44 22.63 17.06
C ARG A 192 13.77 22.28 17.69
N ASN A 193 14.45 23.26 18.27
CA ASN A 193 15.74 23.08 18.93
C ASN A 193 15.65 23.69 20.34
N THR A 194 16.08 22.93 21.36
CA THR A 194 16.06 23.36 22.79
C THR A 194 14.69 23.90 23.23
N GLY A 195 13.61 23.28 22.75
CA GLY A 195 12.22 23.66 23.07
C GLY A 195 11.67 24.86 22.29
N CYS A 196 12.51 25.55 21.51
CA CYS A 196 12.11 26.70 20.70
C CYS A 196 11.89 26.28 19.24
N PHE A 197 10.85 26.82 18.59
CA PHE A 197 10.62 26.62 17.16
C PHE A 197 11.34 27.69 16.34
N TRP A 198 11.81 27.29 15.16
CA TRP A 198 12.57 28.11 14.23
C TRP A 198 12.09 27.86 12.81
N ILE A 199 11.94 28.91 12.02
CA ILE A 199 11.58 28.86 10.60
C ILE A 199 12.73 29.36 9.75
N SER A 200 13.05 28.64 8.67
CA SER A 200 13.97 29.14 7.65
C SER A 200 13.23 29.96 6.60
N HIS A 201 13.85 31.05 6.17
CA HIS A 201 13.31 31.93 5.11
C HIS A 201 13.77 31.56 3.71
N TYR A 202 14.86 30.82 3.62
CA TYR A 202 15.38 30.28 2.37
C TYR A 202 16.04 28.93 2.63
N VAL A 203 15.74 27.96 1.77
CA VAL A 203 16.34 26.63 1.84
C VAL A 203 17.23 26.43 0.61
N PRO A 204 18.57 26.49 0.75
CA PRO A 204 19.45 26.11 -0.36
C PRO A 204 19.11 24.70 -0.84
N LYS A 205 19.10 24.47 -2.16
CA LYS A 205 18.88 23.12 -2.73
C LYS A 205 19.78 22.08 -2.08
N LYS A 206 21.06 22.43 -1.86
CA LYS A 206 22.03 21.60 -1.15
C LYS A 206 21.63 21.26 0.29
N LEU A 207 20.98 22.18 1.01
CA LEU A 207 20.50 21.92 2.37
C LEU A 207 19.34 20.90 2.34
N ARG A 208 18.37 21.11 1.46
CA ARG A 208 17.26 20.17 1.26
C ARG A 208 17.77 18.78 0.89
N ASP A 209 18.62 18.70 -0.13
CA ASP A 209 19.20 17.44 -0.61
C ASP A 209 20.09 16.77 0.47
N ALA A 210 20.62 17.54 1.44
CA ALA A 210 21.40 17.03 2.57
C ALA A 210 20.53 16.42 3.67
N LEU A 211 19.31 16.95 3.85
CA LEU A 211 18.31 16.37 4.76
C LEU A 211 17.75 15.08 4.16
N ILE A 212 17.34 15.12 2.90
CA ILE A 212 16.81 13.95 2.21
C ILE A 212 17.12 14.05 0.71
N THR A 213 17.87 13.07 0.19
CA THR A 213 18.11 12.97 -1.24
C THR A 213 16.97 12.18 -1.88
N SER A 214 16.06 12.89 -2.53
CA SER A 214 14.83 12.34 -3.09
C SER A 214 14.86 12.31 -4.61
N THR A 215 14.12 11.38 -5.17
CA THR A 215 13.85 11.35 -6.61
C THR A 215 12.46 10.78 -6.88
N VAL A 216 11.79 11.35 -7.87
CA VAL A 216 10.40 11.04 -8.24
C VAL A 216 10.38 10.48 -9.65
N ILE A 217 9.76 9.32 -9.84
CA ILE A 217 9.46 8.72 -11.14
C ILE A 217 7.96 8.83 -11.37
N ASN A 218 7.57 9.50 -12.45
CA ASN A 218 6.17 9.66 -12.84
C ASN A 218 5.65 8.41 -13.56
N SER A 219 4.32 8.27 -13.62
CA SER A 219 3.62 7.18 -14.31
C SER A 219 3.92 7.11 -15.81
N LEU A 220 3.85 8.26 -16.48
CA LEU A 220 4.21 8.41 -17.89
C LEU A 220 5.72 8.49 -18.04
N ARG A 221 6.32 7.32 -18.30
CA ARG A 221 7.75 7.19 -18.59
C ARG A 221 8.01 7.45 -20.07
N SER A 222 8.85 8.43 -20.34
CA SER A 222 9.19 8.88 -21.68
C SER A 222 10.70 8.97 -21.78
N PRO A 223 11.35 8.22 -22.68
CA PRO A 223 12.79 8.38 -22.92
C PRO A 223 13.18 9.83 -23.25
N LYS A 224 12.27 10.61 -23.85
CA LYS A 224 12.53 12.03 -24.17
C LYS A 224 12.62 12.91 -22.92
N GLU A 225 11.87 12.59 -21.88
CA GLU A 225 11.83 13.37 -20.63
C GLU A 225 12.81 12.81 -19.60
N ASP A 226 12.73 11.50 -19.35
CA ASP A 226 13.48 10.81 -18.29
C ASP A 226 14.96 10.61 -18.62
N LEU A 227 15.28 10.35 -19.89
CA LEU A 227 16.65 10.12 -20.36
C LEU A 227 17.27 11.37 -20.99
N ARG A 228 16.71 12.55 -20.67
CA ARG A 228 17.31 13.81 -21.09
C ARG A 228 18.57 14.07 -20.26
N VAL A 229 19.71 14.20 -20.94
CA VAL A 229 21.00 14.50 -20.30
C VAL A 229 21.06 15.99 -19.93
N VAL A 230 20.41 16.35 -18.82
CA VAL A 230 20.44 17.71 -18.25
C VAL A 230 21.06 17.63 -16.86
N SER A 231 21.92 18.58 -16.50
CA SER A 231 22.74 18.50 -15.28
C SER A 231 21.95 18.34 -13.97
N TYR A 232 20.69 18.75 -13.92
CA TYR A 232 19.85 18.61 -12.73
C TYR A 232 19.01 17.32 -12.67
N THR A 233 18.83 16.60 -13.79
CA THR A 233 18.04 15.36 -13.84
C THR A 233 18.84 14.17 -13.31
N TRP A 234 18.16 13.17 -12.72
CA TRP A 234 18.81 11.94 -12.25
C TRP A 234 19.66 11.27 -13.34
N PHE A 235 19.15 11.18 -14.58
CA PHE A 235 19.88 10.55 -15.68
C PHE A 235 21.09 11.39 -16.10
N GLY A 236 20.94 12.71 -16.19
CA GLY A 236 22.05 13.60 -16.53
C GLY A 236 23.16 13.55 -15.47
N LYS A 237 22.80 13.51 -14.18
CA LYS A 237 23.76 13.29 -13.09
C LYS A 237 24.46 11.94 -13.24
N LEU A 238 23.72 10.86 -13.49
CA LEU A 238 24.27 9.51 -13.67
C LEU A 238 25.31 9.47 -14.79
N ILE A 239 24.93 9.93 -15.98
CA ILE A 239 25.80 9.94 -17.15
C ILE A 239 27.01 10.86 -16.92
N SER A 240 26.81 12.04 -16.32
CA SER A 240 27.91 12.96 -16.00
C SER A 240 28.91 12.37 -15.01
N LYS A 241 28.44 11.66 -13.98
CA LYS A 241 29.33 10.97 -13.04
C LYS A 241 30.08 9.84 -13.70
N ILE A 242 29.39 8.96 -14.43
CA ILE A 242 30.05 7.86 -15.14
C ILE A 242 31.11 8.41 -16.10
N TRP A 243 30.80 9.50 -16.82
CA TRP A 243 31.77 10.18 -17.68
C TRP A 243 32.97 10.71 -16.89
N ASN A 244 32.74 11.50 -15.84
CA ASN A 244 33.82 12.12 -15.07
C ASN A 244 34.70 11.12 -14.34
N ASP A 245 34.13 10.00 -13.87
CA ASP A 245 34.86 8.92 -13.20
C ASP A 245 35.81 8.20 -14.20
N ASN A 246 35.53 8.21 -15.51
CA ASN A 246 36.25 7.40 -16.51
C ASN A 246 36.96 8.18 -17.63
N LYS A 247 36.71 9.49 -17.81
CA LYS A 247 37.23 10.29 -18.95
C LYS A 247 38.76 10.39 -19.03
N ASN A 248 39.46 10.19 -17.90
CA ASN A 248 40.92 10.27 -17.81
C ASN A 248 41.59 8.88 -17.79
N THR A 249 40.82 7.80 -17.92
CA THR A 249 41.34 6.43 -17.88
C THR A 249 41.86 6.03 -19.27
N GLU A 250 43.07 5.47 -19.34
CA GLU A 250 43.56 4.83 -20.57
C GLU A 250 42.74 3.58 -20.84
N LEU A 251 41.94 3.60 -21.91
CA LEU A 251 41.07 2.48 -22.31
C LEU A 251 41.85 1.37 -23.01
N ILE A 252 42.98 1.71 -23.65
CA ILE A 252 43.87 0.81 -24.37
C ILE A 252 45.31 1.27 -24.08
N LYS A 253 46.17 0.34 -23.62
CA LYS A 253 47.58 0.65 -23.33
C LYS A 253 48.26 1.26 -24.56
N GLY A 254 48.80 2.47 -24.41
CA GLY A 254 49.62 3.13 -25.43
C GLY A 254 48.86 3.94 -26.49
N GLU A 255 47.55 4.14 -26.36
CA GLU A 255 46.74 4.94 -27.30
C GLU A 255 46.30 6.32 -26.75
N GLY A 256 46.75 6.73 -25.55
CA GLY A 256 46.44 8.04 -24.96
C GLY A 256 45.11 8.07 -24.19
N SER A 257 44.79 9.24 -23.62
CA SER A 257 43.55 9.44 -22.86
C SER A 257 42.33 9.46 -23.79
N PHE A 258 41.15 9.16 -23.25
CA PHE A 258 39.92 9.11 -24.04
C PHE A 258 39.60 10.42 -24.77
N ILE A 259 39.86 11.56 -24.14
CA ILE A 259 39.65 12.89 -24.76
C ILE A 259 40.52 13.05 -26.01
N GLU A 260 41.77 12.59 -25.96
CA GLU A 260 42.72 12.66 -27.08
C GLU A 260 42.29 11.74 -28.24
N LEU A 261 41.66 10.61 -27.93
CA LEU A 261 41.21 9.62 -28.92
C LEU A 261 39.91 10.01 -29.65
N ILE A 262 38.96 10.63 -28.96
CA ILE A 262 37.68 11.08 -29.57
C ILE A 262 37.89 12.15 -30.62
N VAL A 263 38.82 13.09 -30.37
CA VAL A 263 39.07 14.24 -31.25
C VAL A 263 39.61 13.82 -32.62
N GLY A 264 40.04 12.55 -32.79
CA GLY A 264 40.67 12.07 -34.02
C GLY A 264 39.84 11.21 -34.99
N HIS A 265 38.77 10.48 -34.57
CA HIS A 265 38.17 9.43 -35.44
C HIS A 265 36.69 9.09 -35.15
N SER A 266 35.76 9.38 -36.08
CA SER A 266 34.30 9.16 -35.89
C SER A 266 33.87 7.69 -35.67
N GLU A 267 34.43 6.71 -36.38
CA GLU A 267 34.02 5.29 -36.22
C GLU A 267 34.58 4.63 -34.95
N LYS A 268 35.74 5.08 -34.46
CA LYS A 268 36.34 4.58 -33.22
C LYS A 268 35.56 5.03 -31.98
N ILE A 269 34.84 6.16 -32.06
CA ILE A 269 34.03 6.72 -30.97
C ILE A 269 32.98 5.73 -30.49
N LYS A 270 32.26 5.07 -31.39
CA LYS A 270 31.17 4.14 -31.02
C LYS A 270 31.67 2.96 -30.16
N VAL A 271 32.77 2.33 -30.58
CA VAL A 271 33.35 1.18 -29.87
C VAL A 271 33.97 1.62 -28.53
N GLN A 272 34.49 2.84 -28.44
CA GLN A 272 35.15 3.34 -27.23
C GLN A 272 34.16 3.87 -26.18
N VAL A 273 33.02 4.41 -26.58
CA VAL A 273 31.93 4.78 -25.65
C VAL A 273 31.36 3.53 -24.99
N ASP A 274 31.06 2.48 -25.75
CA ASP A 274 30.63 1.19 -25.18
C ASP A 274 31.68 0.61 -24.21
N LYS A 275 32.98 0.86 -24.45
CA LYS A 275 34.08 0.47 -23.53
C LYS A 275 34.15 1.31 -22.25
N LEU A 276 33.94 2.62 -22.32
CA LEU A 276 33.91 3.50 -21.14
C LEU A 276 32.77 3.20 -20.20
N PHE A 277 31.62 2.94 -20.80
CA PHE A 277 30.47 2.52 -20.06
C PHE A 277 30.55 1.03 -19.77
N TYR A 278 31.57 0.25 -20.19
CA TYR A 278 31.57 -1.23 -20.17
C TYR A 278 31.27 -1.83 -18.81
N ASP A 279 32.03 -1.48 -17.77
CA ASP A 279 31.84 -2.03 -16.42
C ASP A 279 30.47 -1.66 -15.84
N ASN A 280 30.03 -0.42 -16.08
CA ASN A 280 28.69 0.01 -15.73
C ASN A 280 27.65 -0.69 -16.60
N SER A 281 27.94 -0.90 -17.88
CA SER A 281 27.08 -1.51 -18.89
C SER A 281 26.90 -2.98 -18.63
N GLU A 282 27.82 -3.69 -17.99
CA GLU A 282 27.60 -5.04 -17.50
C GLU A 282 26.60 -5.04 -16.34
N GLU A 283 26.66 -4.06 -15.42
CA GLU A 283 25.64 -3.89 -14.38
C GLU A 283 24.27 -3.50 -14.97
N ILE A 284 24.25 -2.54 -15.91
CA ILE A 284 23.05 -2.11 -16.65
C ILE A 284 22.51 -3.28 -17.48
N ARG A 285 23.36 -4.03 -18.18
CA ARG A 285 23.01 -5.23 -18.97
C ARG A 285 22.51 -6.33 -18.07
N LYS A 286 23.07 -6.53 -16.88
CA LYS A 286 22.58 -7.53 -15.93
C LYS A 286 21.16 -7.21 -15.49
N VAL A 287 20.88 -5.96 -15.09
CA VAL A 287 19.53 -5.54 -14.69
C VAL A 287 18.57 -5.58 -15.89
N ILE A 288 18.99 -5.12 -17.08
CA ILE A 288 18.14 -5.12 -18.28
C ILE A 288 17.90 -6.55 -18.81
N SER A 289 18.90 -7.42 -18.81
CA SER A 289 18.78 -8.83 -19.24
C SER A 289 17.96 -9.68 -18.28
N GLN A 290 17.90 -9.30 -16.99
CA GLN A 290 16.99 -9.90 -16.02
C GLN A 290 15.55 -9.42 -16.21
N ALA A 291 15.34 -8.16 -16.59
CA ALA A 291 14.02 -7.57 -16.81
C ALA A 291 13.37 -7.92 -18.15
N ILE A 292 14.17 -8.15 -19.19
CA ILE A 292 13.71 -8.41 -20.56
C ILE A 292 14.53 -9.55 -21.17
N ALA A 293 13.85 -10.55 -21.73
CA ALA A 293 14.48 -11.69 -22.37
C ALA A 293 15.39 -11.25 -23.56
N HIS A 294 16.69 -11.51 -23.44
CA HIS A 294 17.72 -11.52 -24.49
C HIS A 294 17.88 -10.25 -25.34
N GLN A 295 18.40 -9.15 -24.77
CA GLN A 295 18.69 -7.94 -25.54
C GLN A 295 20.06 -7.34 -25.20
N LYS A 296 20.87 -7.01 -26.22
CA LYS A 296 22.15 -6.29 -26.03
C LYS A 296 21.87 -4.79 -25.92
N VAL A 297 22.47 -4.14 -24.92
CA VAL A 297 22.36 -2.69 -24.68
C VAL A 297 23.69 -2.02 -25.03
N SER A 298 23.64 -0.96 -25.83
CA SER A 298 24.80 -0.14 -26.23
C SER A 298 24.53 1.35 -26.03
N PHE A 299 25.59 2.10 -25.78
CA PHE A 299 25.58 3.56 -25.64
C PHE A 299 26.29 4.17 -26.84
N LYS A 300 25.63 5.12 -27.52
CA LYS A 300 26.17 5.78 -28.72
C LYS A 300 26.13 7.29 -28.58
N LEU A 301 27.11 7.97 -29.14
CA LEU A 301 27.17 9.43 -29.21
C LEU A 301 26.57 9.95 -30.52
N TYR A 302 25.90 11.10 -30.45
CA TYR A 302 25.29 11.76 -31.61
C TYR A 302 26.00 13.07 -32.02
N ASN A 303 26.82 13.68 -31.15
CA ASN A 303 27.44 14.98 -31.40
C ASN A 303 28.95 15.00 -31.14
N ASP A 304 29.67 15.80 -31.95
CA ASP A 304 31.13 15.92 -31.95
C ASP A 304 31.69 17.08 -31.09
N ASN A 305 30.88 17.71 -30.23
CA ASN A 305 31.36 18.86 -29.43
C ASN A 305 32.22 18.39 -28.23
N PRO A 306 33.52 18.74 -28.16
CA PRO A 306 34.45 18.23 -27.15
C PRO A 306 34.14 18.63 -25.70
N SER A 307 33.47 19.76 -25.49
CA SER A 307 33.28 20.35 -24.16
C SER A 307 32.18 19.67 -23.32
N ASP A 308 31.26 18.95 -23.95
CA ASP A 308 30.07 18.38 -23.32
C ASP A 308 29.62 17.06 -23.99
N ILE A 309 30.58 16.23 -24.42
CA ILE A 309 30.33 15.02 -25.20
C ILE A 309 29.29 14.09 -24.55
N TYR A 310 29.29 13.97 -23.21
CA TYR A 310 28.32 13.15 -22.47
C TYR A 310 26.85 13.56 -22.68
N LYS A 311 26.58 14.82 -23.08
CA LYS A 311 25.23 15.30 -23.44
C LYS A 311 24.70 14.69 -24.74
N GLY A 312 25.57 14.11 -25.56
CA GLY A 312 25.24 13.42 -26.79
C GLY A 312 24.97 11.92 -26.63
N VAL A 313 25.02 11.37 -25.41
CA VAL A 313 24.85 9.93 -25.16
C VAL A 313 23.38 9.52 -25.35
N GLN A 314 23.15 8.55 -26.23
CA GLN A 314 21.86 7.90 -26.45
C GLN A 314 21.96 6.39 -26.21
N ILE A 315 20.83 5.79 -25.80
CA ILE A 315 20.74 4.37 -25.49
C ILE A 315 20.13 3.61 -26.66
N PHE A 316 20.80 2.54 -27.07
CA PHE A 316 20.39 1.64 -28.11
C PHE A 316 20.15 0.24 -27.54
N ILE A 317 19.10 -0.41 -28.04
CA ILE A 317 18.67 -1.72 -27.59
C ILE A 317 18.52 -2.62 -28.82
N ASN A 318 19.12 -3.80 -28.75
CA ASN A 318 19.02 -4.83 -29.77
C ASN A 318 18.20 -6.02 -29.26
N ASP A 319 16.97 -6.12 -29.75
CA ASP A 319 15.97 -7.16 -29.49
C ASP A 319 15.77 -8.11 -30.69
N GLY A 320 16.77 -8.17 -31.57
CA GLY A 320 16.67 -8.69 -32.93
C GLY A 320 17.02 -7.61 -33.95
N ILE A 321 16.73 -6.33 -33.64
CA ILE A 321 17.14 -5.16 -34.43
C ILE A 321 17.67 -4.06 -33.50
N ASP A 322 18.87 -3.55 -33.79
CA ASP A 322 19.51 -2.47 -33.02
C ASP A 322 18.90 -1.10 -33.35
N ARG A 323 18.12 -0.53 -32.42
CA ARG A 323 17.44 0.78 -32.57
C ARG A 323 17.55 1.61 -31.29
N ALA A 324 17.35 2.92 -31.42
CA ALA A 324 17.29 3.81 -30.28
C ALA A 324 16.13 3.42 -29.33
N ILE A 325 16.30 3.63 -28.03
CA ILE A 325 15.27 3.33 -27.02
C ILE A 325 13.92 3.98 -27.33
N THR A 326 13.93 5.18 -27.91
CA THR A 326 12.73 5.92 -28.33
C THR A 326 11.90 5.20 -29.40
N GLU A 327 12.50 4.28 -30.15
CA GLU A 327 11.85 3.48 -31.19
C GLU A 327 11.42 2.09 -30.69
N LYS A 328 11.71 1.77 -29.42
CA LYS A 328 11.28 0.51 -28.79
C LYS A 328 9.88 0.63 -28.19
N GLY A 329 9.23 -0.51 -27.96
CA GLY A 329 7.94 -0.55 -27.26
C GLY A 329 8.04 0.02 -25.85
N THR A 330 6.95 0.64 -25.39
CA THR A 330 6.86 1.34 -24.08
C THR A 330 7.24 0.46 -22.88
N GLY A 331 7.00 -0.85 -22.96
CA GLY A 331 7.42 -1.80 -21.93
C GLY A 331 8.94 -1.93 -21.80
N ILE A 332 9.67 -2.00 -22.92
CA ILE A 332 11.13 -2.03 -22.95
C ILE A 332 11.70 -0.71 -22.43
N GLN A 333 11.14 0.42 -22.90
CA GLN A 333 11.52 1.75 -22.46
C GLN A 333 11.43 1.90 -20.94
N SER A 334 10.29 1.48 -20.37
CA SER A 334 10.00 1.55 -18.94
C SER A 334 10.97 0.71 -18.10
N ALA A 335 11.27 -0.51 -18.53
CA ALA A 335 12.20 -1.39 -17.83
C ALA A 335 13.64 -0.86 -17.86
N VAL A 336 14.09 -0.30 -18.99
CA VAL A 336 15.42 0.32 -19.09
C VAL A 336 15.53 1.58 -18.24
N ILE A 337 14.51 2.44 -18.25
CA ILE A 337 14.45 3.62 -17.38
C ILE A 337 14.60 3.19 -15.91
N ILE A 338 13.85 2.17 -15.47
CA ILE A 338 13.95 1.66 -14.09
C ILE A 338 15.34 1.05 -13.79
N ALA A 339 15.93 0.32 -14.73
CA ALA A 339 17.27 -0.25 -14.53
C ALA A 339 18.34 0.82 -14.33
N LEU A 340 18.37 1.82 -15.22
CA LEU A 340 19.25 2.98 -15.12
C LEU A 340 19.02 3.76 -13.83
N PHE A 341 17.76 3.84 -13.44
CA PHE A 341 17.35 4.51 -12.21
C PHE A 341 17.83 3.77 -10.96
N SER A 342 17.72 2.44 -10.93
CA SER A 342 18.26 1.58 -9.87
C SER A 342 19.76 1.80 -9.70
N LEU A 343 20.50 1.95 -10.81
CA LEU A 343 21.92 2.28 -10.79
C LEU A 343 22.22 3.69 -10.27
N TYR A 344 21.43 4.68 -10.68
CA TYR A 344 21.51 6.03 -10.12
C TYR A 344 21.34 6.00 -8.59
N CYS A 345 20.34 5.27 -8.12
CA CYS A 345 20.11 5.03 -6.70
C CYS A 345 21.32 4.37 -6.03
N ASN A 346 21.95 3.39 -6.64
CA ASN A 346 23.12 2.73 -6.03
C ASN A 346 24.35 3.64 -5.94
N LYS A 347 24.54 4.56 -6.89
CA LYS A 347 25.71 5.44 -6.96
C LYS A 347 25.61 6.76 -6.18
N PHE A 348 24.44 7.38 -6.11
CA PHE A 348 24.29 8.73 -5.55
C PHE A 348 23.60 8.77 -4.19
N HIS A 349 22.84 7.72 -3.87
CA HIS A 349 22.07 7.63 -2.64
C HIS A 349 22.84 6.79 -1.61
N LEU A 350 23.91 7.42 -1.09
CA LEU A 350 24.80 6.85 -0.07
C LEU A 350 24.25 7.01 1.36
N THR A 351 23.39 8.00 1.61
CA THR A 351 22.73 8.31 2.90
C THR A 351 21.20 8.32 2.77
N SER A 352 20.46 8.86 3.75
CA SER A 352 19.06 9.30 3.72
C SER A 352 18.46 9.51 2.33
N SER A 353 17.76 8.51 1.81
CA SER A 353 17.28 8.55 0.43
C SER A 353 15.83 8.13 0.30
N LEU A 354 15.11 8.86 -0.56
CA LEU A 354 13.70 8.65 -0.80
C LEU A 354 13.45 8.45 -2.29
N LEU A 355 12.92 7.28 -2.63
CA LEU A 355 12.36 7.01 -3.94
C LEU A 355 10.84 7.13 -3.90
N ILE A 356 10.28 7.98 -4.75
CA ILE A 356 8.85 8.06 -4.99
C ILE A 356 8.60 7.58 -6.42
N THR A 357 7.69 6.62 -6.60
CA THR A 357 7.30 6.14 -7.93
C THR A 357 5.79 6.08 -8.07
N GLU A 358 5.31 6.64 -9.17
CA GLU A 358 3.91 6.63 -9.55
C GLU A 358 3.65 5.55 -10.59
N GLU A 359 2.74 4.62 -10.28
CA GLU A 359 2.23 3.56 -11.15
C GLU A 359 3.31 2.88 -12.03
N PRO A 360 4.37 2.32 -11.40
CA PRO A 360 5.48 1.69 -12.11
C PRO A 360 5.07 0.52 -13.00
N GLU A 361 3.86 -0.04 -12.84
CA GLU A 361 3.27 -1.10 -13.65
C GLU A 361 2.71 -0.66 -15.01
N VAL A 362 2.49 0.64 -15.25
CA VAL A 362 1.79 1.11 -16.45
C VAL A 362 2.57 0.72 -17.71
N PHE A 363 1.88 0.17 -18.71
CA PHE A 363 2.46 -0.41 -19.94
C PHE A 363 3.34 -1.66 -19.76
N LEU A 364 3.39 -2.27 -18.57
CA LEU A 364 4.13 -3.50 -18.33
C LEU A 364 3.21 -4.74 -18.30
N HIS A 365 3.67 -5.82 -18.93
CA HIS A 365 3.06 -7.15 -18.80
C HIS A 365 3.28 -7.70 -17.37
N PRO A 366 2.38 -8.55 -16.82
CA PRO A 366 2.47 -9.01 -15.41
C PRO A 366 3.85 -9.55 -14.98
N GLN A 367 4.56 -10.27 -15.84
CA GLN A 367 5.92 -10.75 -15.52
C GLN A 367 6.90 -9.59 -15.30
N ALA A 368 6.86 -8.56 -16.15
CA ALA A 368 7.69 -7.38 -15.99
C ALA A 368 7.32 -6.58 -14.73
N ARG A 369 6.03 -6.49 -14.36
CA ARG A 369 5.60 -5.86 -13.10
C ARG A 369 6.25 -6.50 -11.87
N ARG A 370 6.34 -7.83 -11.85
CA ARG A 370 6.99 -8.58 -10.76
C ARG A 370 8.48 -8.29 -10.68
N ILE A 371 9.16 -8.21 -11.83
CA ILE A 371 10.59 -7.88 -11.88
C ILE A 371 10.81 -6.45 -11.39
N ILE A 372 9.97 -5.51 -11.80
CA ILE A 372 10.04 -4.13 -11.31
C ILE A 372 9.78 -4.06 -9.80
N SER A 373 8.78 -4.77 -9.27
CA SER A 373 8.57 -4.83 -7.83
C SER A 373 9.81 -5.36 -7.11
N ALA A 374 10.44 -6.41 -7.63
CA ALA A 374 11.66 -6.97 -7.06
C ALA A 374 12.83 -5.97 -7.10
N GLU A 375 12.99 -5.21 -8.18
CA GLU A 375 14.02 -4.16 -8.28
C GLU A 375 13.79 -3.00 -7.30
N LEU A 376 12.55 -2.57 -7.12
CA LEU A 376 12.20 -1.57 -6.10
C LEU A 376 12.43 -2.10 -4.68
N ASP A 377 12.21 -3.40 -4.44
CA ASP A 377 12.53 -4.03 -3.16
C ASP A 377 14.06 -4.16 -2.98
N ASN A 378 14.81 -4.43 -4.05
CA ASN A 378 16.28 -4.43 -4.06
C ASN A 378 16.85 -3.05 -3.74
N TYR A 379 16.20 -1.95 -4.16
CA TYR A 379 16.60 -0.60 -3.75
C TYR A 379 16.65 -0.45 -2.22
N LEU A 380 15.72 -1.09 -1.50
CA LEU A 380 15.67 -1.11 -0.04
C LEU A 380 16.67 -2.08 0.59
N SER A 381 17.07 -3.12 -0.16
CA SER A 381 18.01 -4.13 0.33
C SER A 381 19.38 -3.51 0.67
N ASN A 382 19.99 -3.98 1.76
CA ASN A 382 21.34 -3.63 2.21
C ASN A 382 21.57 -2.22 2.79
N LYS A 383 20.56 -1.34 2.90
CA LYS A 383 20.75 0.00 3.50
C LYS A 383 19.54 0.48 4.33
N THR A 384 19.73 0.63 5.64
CA THR A 384 18.68 1.03 6.61
C THR A 384 18.17 2.48 6.46
N GLN A 385 18.75 3.26 5.55
CA GLN A 385 18.49 4.69 5.37
C GLN A 385 17.67 5.01 4.11
N ARG A 386 17.14 4.00 3.42
CA ARG A 386 16.35 4.16 2.20
C ARG A 386 14.85 4.01 2.47
N GLN A 387 14.06 4.86 1.83
CA GLN A 387 12.60 4.86 1.87
C GLN A 387 12.06 4.78 0.45
N LEU A 388 11.00 4.00 0.28
CA LEU A 388 10.28 3.85 -0.98
C LEU A 388 8.81 4.19 -0.75
N ILE A 389 8.26 5.08 -1.58
CA ILE A 389 6.84 5.41 -1.64
C ILE A 389 6.36 5.07 -3.04
N VAL A 390 5.43 4.12 -3.17
CA VAL A 390 4.88 3.68 -4.46
C VAL A 390 3.39 3.96 -4.49
N SER A 391 2.88 4.63 -5.52
CA SER A 391 1.44 4.57 -5.82
C SER A 391 1.18 3.52 -6.89
N THR A 392 0.15 2.68 -6.71
CA THR A 392 -0.08 1.54 -7.60
C THR A 392 -1.55 1.11 -7.62
N HIS A 393 -1.92 0.44 -8.70
CA HIS A 393 -3.15 -0.32 -8.93
C HIS A 393 -2.90 -1.83 -9.00
N SER A 394 -1.65 -2.26 -8.82
CA SER A 394 -1.20 -3.62 -9.02
C SER A 394 -0.97 -4.31 -7.68
N THR A 395 -1.55 -5.50 -7.53
CA THR A 395 -1.38 -6.33 -6.33
C THR A 395 0.06 -6.81 -6.18
N GLU A 396 0.84 -6.83 -7.26
CA GLU A 396 2.26 -7.22 -7.23
C GLU A 396 3.10 -6.36 -6.28
N PHE A 397 2.84 -5.04 -6.19
CA PHE A 397 3.61 -4.12 -5.34
C PHE A 397 3.23 -4.20 -3.86
N LEU A 398 2.10 -4.82 -3.53
CA LEU A 398 1.63 -5.01 -2.15
C LEU A 398 2.16 -6.29 -1.51
N LYS A 399 2.67 -7.25 -2.30
CA LYS A 399 3.16 -8.52 -1.77
C LYS A 399 4.28 -8.29 -0.76
N GLY A 400 4.11 -8.86 0.44
CA GLY A 400 5.11 -8.81 1.51
C GLY A 400 5.23 -7.47 2.22
N VAL A 401 4.40 -6.48 1.88
CA VAL A 401 4.34 -5.19 2.57
C VAL A 401 3.66 -5.39 3.94
N ASP A 402 4.08 -4.69 4.98
CA ASP A 402 3.31 -4.71 6.24
C ASP A 402 2.02 -3.90 6.04
N PRO A 403 0.83 -4.39 6.42
CA PRO A 403 -0.40 -3.61 6.30
C PRO A 403 -0.34 -2.21 6.95
N THR A 404 0.52 -1.99 7.95
CA THR A 404 0.77 -0.65 8.53
C THR A 404 1.39 0.34 7.55
N ASN A 405 1.98 -0.13 6.46
CA ASN A 405 2.63 0.69 5.44
C ASN A 405 1.77 0.86 4.18
N ILE A 406 0.51 0.40 4.22
CA ILE A 406 -0.46 0.60 3.13
C ILE A 406 -1.29 1.84 3.44
N ILE A 407 -1.45 2.68 2.43
CA ILE A 407 -2.17 3.95 2.53
C ILE A 407 -3.29 3.89 1.49
N ARG A 408 -4.54 3.71 1.93
CA ARG A 408 -5.69 3.70 1.03
C ARG A 408 -6.21 5.10 0.83
N VAL A 409 -6.36 5.48 -0.44
CA VAL A 409 -6.92 6.75 -0.89
C VAL A 409 -8.24 6.48 -1.59
N PHE A 410 -9.29 7.18 -1.19
CA PHE A 410 -10.63 7.02 -1.76
C PHE A 410 -11.35 8.38 -1.79
N LYS A 411 -12.44 8.48 -2.56
CA LYS A 411 -13.26 9.69 -2.59
C LYS A 411 -14.39 9.61 -1.57
N SER A 412 -14.63 10.72 -0.87
CA SER A 412 -15.84 10.90 -0.07
C SER A 412 -17.07 10.90 -0.97
N SER A 413 -18.11 10.17 -0.58
CA SER A 413 -19.41 10.20 -1.28
C SER A 413 -20.16 11.51 -1.06
N GLU A 414 -19.85 12.26 0.01
CA GLU A 414 -20.57 13.48 0.39
C GLU A 414 -19.97 14.73 -0.24
N SER A 415 -18.63 14.82 -0.27
CA SER A 415 -17.90 16.04 -0.62
C SER A 415 -17.01 15.91 -1.86
N ASN A 416 -17.03 14.75 -2.53
CA ASN A 416 -16.19 14.40 -3.70
C ASN A 416 -14.66 14.60 -3.49
N CYS A 417 -14.24 14.91 -2.25
CA CYS A 417 -12.85 15.13 -1.89
C CYS A 417 -12.12 13.81 -1.62
N SER A 418 -10.81 13.84 -1.82
CA SER A 418 -9.93 12.72 -1.50
C SER A 418 -9.79 12.58 0.02
N GLN A 419 -9.93 11.35 0.50
CA GLN A 419 -9.73 10.95 1.88
C GLN A 419 -8.69 9.84 1.96
N ILE A 420 -8.10 9.71 3.16
CA ILE A 420 -7.05 8.75 3.45
C ILE A 420 -7.46 7.88 4.64
N SER A 421 -7.12 6.60 4.56
CA SER A 421 -7.28 5.63 5.63
C SER A 421 -6.11 4.65 5.62
N GLN A 422 -5.59 4.35 6.79
CA GLN A 422 -4.41 3.50 7.00
C GLN A 422 -4.45 2.96 8.43
N ILE A 423 -3.67 1.91 8.72
CA ILE A 423 -3.42 1.49 10.09
C ILE A 423 -2.33 2.42 10.66
N THR A 424 -2.70 3.26 11.61
CA THR A 424 -1.80 4.20 12.27
C THR A 424 -1.09 3.55 13.46
N ARG A 425 -0.03 4.19 13.97
CA ARG A 425 0.65 3.72 15.21
C ARG A 425 -0.26 3.71 16.44
N LYS A 426 -1.38 4.42 16.41
CA LYS A 426 -2.38 4.47 17.49
C LYS A 426 -3.34 3.28 17.44
N ASP A 427 -3.50 2.69 16.25
CA ASP A 427 -4.37 1.54 16.06
C ASP A 427 -3.68 0.31 16.65
N ASN A 428 -4.15 -0.15 17.82
CA ASN A 428 -3.65 -1.35 18.48
C ASN A 428 -4.16 -2.63 17.76
N ILE A 429 -3.81 -2.76 16.48
CA ILE A 429 -4.21 -3.85 15.58
C ILE A 429 -3.00 -4.75 15.35
N GLU A 430 -2.90 -5.81 16.13
CA GLU A 430 -1.90 -6.85 15.92
C GLU A 430 -2.42 -7.89 14.91
N LEU A 431 -1.84 -7.90 13.71
CA LEU A 431 -2.14 -8.90 12.68
C LEU A 431 -1.14 -10.06 12.79
N THR A 432 -1.65 -11.29 12.90
CA THR A 432 -0.82 -12.49 12.95
C THR A 432 -0.04 -12.68 11.64
N GLN A 433 1.13 -13.31 11.71
CA GLN A 433 1.91 -13.66 10.51
C GLN A 433 1.12 -14.53 9.53
N GLU A 434 0.21 -15.35 10.05
CA GLU A 434 -0.71 -16.17 9.26
C GLU A 434 -1.65 -15.31 8.40
N ILE A 435 -2.30 -14.31 9.00
CA ILE A 435 -3.17 -13.38 8.26
C ILE A 435 -2.36 -12.62 7.20
N LYS A 436 -1.16 -12.14 7.54
CA LYS A 436 -0.28 -11.46 6.58
C LYS A 436 0.04 -12.38 5.40
N ARG A 437 0.39 -13.65 5.64
CA ARG A 437 0.70 -14.62 4.58
C ARG A 437 -0.49 -14.88 3.65
N PHE A 438 -1.70 -15.06 4.20
CA PHE A 438 -2.90 -15.31 3.40
C PHE A 438 -3.36 -14.07 2.60
N LEU A 439 -3.23 -12.89 3.21
CA LEU A 439 -3.49 -11.62 2.55
C LEU A 439 -2.66 -11.47 1.27
N TRP A 440 -1.36 -11.76 1.33
CA TRP A 440 -0.46 -11.65 0.17
C TRP A 440 -0.59 -12.77 -0.86
N SER A 441 -1.13 -13.93 -0.47
CA SER A 441 -1.34 -15.02 -1.42
C SER A 441 -2.63 -14.86 -2.22
N ASN A 442 -3.74 -14.53 -1.55
CA ASN A 442 -5.08 -14.66 -2.15
C ASN A 442 -5.96 -13.41 -2.05
N ASN A 443 -5.79 -12.58 -1.01
CA ASN A 443 -6.77 -11.53 -0.68
C ASN A 443 -6.23 -10.11 -0.86
N THR A 444 -5.14 -9.91 -1.62
CA THR A 444 -4.50 -8.58 -1.76
C THR A 444 -5.41 -7.57 -2.47
N GLU A 445 -6.34 -8.05 -3.28
CA GLU A 445 -7.27 -7.22 -4.05
C GLU A 445 -8.22 -6.38 -3.18
N ILE A 446 -8.50 -6.81 -1.94
CA ILE A 446 -9.42 -6.11 -1.03
C ILE A 446 -9.03 -4.65 -0.78
N PHE A 447 -7.75 -4.30 -0.90
CA PHE A 447 -7.29 -2.92 -0.71
C PHE A 447 -7.77 -1.97 -1.82
N PHE A 448 -8.19 -2.50 -2.96
CA PHE A 448 -8.74 -1.75 -4.09
C PHE A 448 -10.27 -1.76 -4.12
N SER A 449 -10.92 -2.54 -3.25
CA SER A 449 -12.38 -2.69 -3.25
C SER A 449 -13.09 -1.59 -2.46
N ASP A 450 -14.36 -1.36 -2.77
CA ASP A 450 -15.25 -0.53 -1.93
C ASP A 450 -15.77 -1.34 -0.75
N MET A 451 -15.87 -2.66 -0.96
CA MET A 451 -16.40 -3.61 -0.01
C MET A 451 -15.72 -4.98 -0.16
N ALA A 452 -15.62 -5.73 0.94
CA ALA A 452 -15.12 -7.09 0.95
C ALA A 452 -16.12 -8.06 1.59
N ILE A 453 -16.39 -9.18 0.93
CA ILE A 453 -17.18 -10.29 1.50
C ILE A 453 -16.19 -11.29 2.08
N LEU A 454 -16.18 -11.42 3.39
CA LEU A 454 -15.32 -12.37 4.11
C LEU A 454 -16.04 -13.71 4.19
N VAL A 455 -15.37 -14.76 3.72
CA VAL A 455 -15.93 -16.13 3.68
C VAL A 455 -14.94 -17.15 4.23
N GLU A 456 -15.42 -18.31 4.68
CA GLU A 456 -14.55 -19.37 5.23
C GLU A 456 -13.86 -20.21 4.16
N GLY A 457 -14.59 -20.60 3.12
CA GLY A 457 -14.20 -21.65 2.20
C GLY A 457 -14.80 -21.54 0.81
N GLY A 458 -15.60 -22.54 0.44
CA GLY A 458 -16.15 -22.76 -0.90
C GLY A 458 -17.10 -21.65 -1.37
N GLU A 459 -17.62 -20.83 -0.46
CA GLU A 459 -18.47 -19.68 -0.78
C GLU A 459 -17.76 -18.71 -1.72
N ASN A 460 -16.42 -18.65 -1.65
CA ASN A 460 -15.59 -17.83 -2.53
C ASN A 460 -15.83 -18.10 -4.01
N TYR A 461 -16.16 -19.34 -4.37
CA TYR A 461 -16.45 -19.73 -5.75
C TYR A 461 -17.93 -19.62 -6.09
N LEU A 462 -18.80 -19.90 -5.13
CA LEU A 462 -20.23 -20.06 -5.35
C LEU A 462 -21.01 -18.74 -5.32
N LEU A 463 -20.66 -17.84 -4.38
CA LEU A 463 -21.36 -16.56 -4.20
C LEU A 463 -21.42 -15.71 -5.48
N PRO A 464 -20.34 -15.55 -6.28
CA PRO A 464 -20.42 -14.76 -7.52
C PRO A 464 -21.51 -15.27 -8.46
N SER A 465 -21.52 -16.57 -8.76
CA SER A 465 -22.51 -17.18 -9.68
C SER A 465 -23.94 -17.09 -9.14
N VAL A 466 -24.12 -17.26 -7.82
CA VAL A 466 -25.45 -17.17 -7.20
C VAL A 466 -25.97 -15.73 -7.24
N ILE A 467 -25.13 -14.75 -6.90
CA ILE A 467 -25.49 -13.33 -6.92
C ILE A 467 -25.81 -12.87 -8.34
N ASP A 468 -25.02 -13.27 -9.33
CA ASP A 468 -25.27 -12.96 -10.74
C ASP A 468 -26.64 -13.48 -11.18
N LYS A 469 -27.00 -14.69 -10.75
CA LYS A 469 -28.31 -15.30 -11.06
C LYS A 469 -29.46 -14.57 -10.38
N LEU A 470 -29.30 -14.21 -9.10
CA LEU A 470 -30.32 -13.49 -8.32
C LEU A 470 -30.53 -12.05 -8.80
N LYS A 471 -29.47 -11.36 -9.21
CA LYS A 471 -29.51 -9.99 -9.75
C LYS A 471 -29.76 -9.95 -11.26
N ASN A 472 -29.88 -11.11 -11.91
CA ASN A 472 -30.05 -11.26 -13.35
C ASN A 472 -29.02 -10.45 -14.16
N THR A 473 -27.77 -10.41 -13.70
CA THR A 473 -26.68 -9.61 -14.28
C THR A 473 -25.37 -10.37 -14.10
N LYS A 474 -24.56 -10.50 -15.15
CA LYS A 474 -23.23 -11.14 -15.02
C LYS A 474 -22.22 -10.19 -14.38
N GLN A 475 -21.28 -10.73 -13.61
CA GLN A 475 -20.18 -9.99 -12.98
C GLN A 475 -20.66 -8.86 -12.08
N TYR A 476 -21.77 -9.08 -11.37
CA TYR A 476 -22.42 -8.04 -10.56
C TYR A 476 -21.46 -7.45 -9.51
N LEU A 477 -20.70 -8.32 -8.84
CA LEU A 477 -19.73 -7.93 -7.82
C LEU A 477 -18.60 -7.05 -8.40
N ASP A 478 -18.11 -7.38 -9.60
CA ASP A 478 -17.05 -6.62 -10.27
C ASP A 478 -17.54 -5.20 -10.62
N TYR A 479 -18.75 -5.08 -11.17
CA TYR A 479 -19.37 -3.77 -11.47
C TYR A 479 -19.61 -2.92 -10.22
N LYS A 480 -19.81 -3.56 -9.06
CA LYS A 480 -19.94 -2.90 -7.75
C LYS A 480 -18.61 -2.71 -7.03
N ASN A 481 -17.49 -3.14 -7.62
CA ASN A 481 -16.16 -3.12 -7.02
C ASN A 481 -16.10 -3.80 -5.65
N ILE A 482 -16.69 -5.00 -5.57
CA ILE A 482 -16.78 -5.82 -4.35
C ILE A 482 -15.88 -7.04 -4.52
N SER A 483 -14.94 -7.23 -3.61
CA SER A 483 -14.05 -8.40 -3.61
C SER A 483 -14.55 -9.46 -2.63
N ILE A 484 -14.34 -10.73 -2.95
CA ILE A 484 -14.53 -11.83 -1.99
C ILE A 484 -13.17 -12.24 -1.44
N ALA A 485 -13.08 -12.41 -0.12
CA ALA A 485 -11.86 -12.78 0.56
C ALA A 485 -12.08 -14.00 1.44
N ARG A 486 -11.41 -15.09 1.09
CA ARG A 486 -11.40 -16.33 1.88
C ARG A 486 -10.46 -16.17 3.07
N VAL A 487 -10.98 -16.19 4.30
CA VAL A 487 -10.18 -15.96 5.53
C VAL A 487 -9.43 -17.21 6.01
N ASN A 488 -9.67 -18.35 5.38
CA ASN A 488 -9.00 -19.64 5.59
C ASN A 488 -8.90 -20.06 7.07
N GLY A 489 -10.05 -20.01 7.75
CA GLY A 489 -10.21 -20.39 9.14
C GLY A 489 -11.00 -19.34 9.92
N LYS A 490 -12.09 -19.76 10.58
CA LYS A 490 -13.00 -18.88 11.34
C LYS A 490 -12.29 -17.94 12.34
N GLY A 491 -11.17 -18.37 12.93
CA GLY A 491 -10.38 -17.55 13.86
C GLY A 491 -9.84 -16.24 13.26
N ASN A 492 -9.73 -16.15 11.92
CA ASN A 492 -9.13 -15.02 11.23
C ASN A 492 -10.13 -13.89 10.89
N PHE A 493 -11.45 -14.13 10.98
CA PHE A 493 -12.46 -13.12 10.65
C PHE A 493 -12.22 -11.79 11.37
N LEU A 494 -11.96 -11.84 12.68
CA LEU A 494 -11.74 -10.64 13.48
C LEU A 494 -10.54 -9.82 12.99
N GLY A 495 -9.46 -10.48 12.57
CA GLY A 495 -8.27 -9.79 12.05
C GLY A 495 -8.55 -9.07 10.73
N TYR A 496 -9.29 -9.71 9.82
CA TYR A 496 -9.76 -9.08 8.58
C TYR A 496 -10.70 -7.91 8.86
N ILE A 497 -11.67 -8.08 9.75
CA ILE A 497 -12.64 -7.03 10.11
C ILE A 497 -11.93 -5.80 10.70
N LYS A 498 -10.99 -6.01 11.65
CA LYS A 498 -10.18 -4.92 12.23
C LYS A 498 -9.41 -4.16 11.16
N MET A 499 -8.73 -4.89 10.27
CA MET A 499 -7.94 -4.34 9.18
C MET A 499 -8.83 -3.54 8.22
N LEU A 500 -9.90 -4.14 7.67
CA LEU A 500 -10.80 -3.49 6.72
C LEU A 500 -11.44 -2.23 7.32
N SER A 501 -11.75 -2.24 8.61
CA SER A 501 -12.31 -1.08 9.31
C SER A 501 -11.30 0.06 9.44
N ALA A 502 -10.02 -0.24 9.71
CA ALA A 502 -8.95 0.77 9.69
C ALA A 502 -8.77 1.41 8.30
N PHE A 503 -8.99 0.64 7.24
CA PHE A 503 -8.98 1.11 5.85
C PHE A 503 -10.32 1.69 5.38
N LYS A 504 -11.34 1.81 6.24
CA LYS A 504 -12.70 2.25 5.86
C LYS A 504 -13.24 1.50 4.64
N ILE A 505 -12.96 0.20 4.55
CA ILE A 505 -13.52 -0.70 3.54
C ILE A 505 -14.73 -1.37 4.17
N LYS A 506 -15.88 -1.30 3.48
CA LYS A 506 -17.10 -1.96 3.95
C LYS A 506 -16.89 -3.47 3.95
N TRP A 507 -17.55 -4.19 4.84
CA TRP A 507 -17.41 -5.63 4.87
C TRP A 507 -18.73 -6.32 5.21
N ILE A 508 -18.90 -7.52 4.67
CA ILE A 508 -19.88 -8.51 5.11
C ILE A 508 -19.10 -9.75 5.54
N MET A 509 -19.44 -10.32 6.68
CA MET A 509 -18.97 -11.64 7.10
C MET A 509 -20.03 -12.68 6.73
N VAL A 510 -19.64 -13.75 6.06
CA VAL A 510 -20.44 -14.96 5.85
C VAL A 510 -19.68 -16.12 6.50
N GLY A 511 -20.16 -16.57 7.65
CA GLY A 511 -19.56 -17.66 8.42
C GLY A 511 -20.49 -18.86 8.59
N ASP A 512 -19.89 -19.99 8.94
CA ASP A 512 -20.61 -21.22 9.30
C ASP A 512 -21.21 -21.12 10.71
N LEU A 513 -22.20 -21.96 11.01
CA LEU A 513 -22.90 -21.92 12.29
C LEU A 513 -21.98 -22.11 13.51
N ASP A 514 -20.81 -22.73 13.34
CA ASP A 514 -19.86 -22.95 14.43
C ASP A 514 -19.14 -21.67 14.89
N CYS A 515 -19.27 -20.56 14.16
CA CYS A 515 -18.80 -19.23 14.54
C CYS A 515 -19.38 -18.76 15.89
N TYR A 516 -20.57 -19.24 16.27
CA TYR A 516 -21.22 -18.96 17.56
C TYR A 516 -20.39 -19.38 18.78
N ARG A 517 -19.56 -20.43 18.65
CA ARG A 517 -18.79 -20.99 19.78
C ARG A 517 -17.56 -20.17 20.12
N ASP A 518 -16.77 -19.80 19.10
CA ASP A 518 -15.40 -19.32 19.30
C ASP A 518 -15.19 -17.84 18.93
N VAL A 519 -15.75 -17.42 17.79
CA VAL A 519 -15.31 -16.20 17.08
C VAL A 519 -16.28 -15.04 17.27
N LEU A 520 -17.59 -15.32 17.22
CA LEU A 520 -18.64 -14.31 17.22
C LEU A 520 -18.57 -13.41 18.46
N HIS A 521 -18.32 -13.99 19.64
CA HIS A 521 -18.18 -13.23 20.89
C HIS A 521 -17.07 -12.16 20.80
N LYS A 522 -15.92 -12.49 20.19
CA LYS A 522 -14.79 -11.56 20.05
C LYS A 522 -15.12 -10.44 19.06
N ILE A 523 -15.84 -10.76 17.98
CA ILE A 523 -16.29 -9.79 16.98
C ILE A 523 -17.29 -8.81 17.59
N LEU A 524 -18.31 -9.30 18.28
CA LEU A 524 -19.34 -8.46 18.91
C LEU A 524 -18.76 -7.51 19.96
N ASN A 525 -17.82 -7.98 20.77
CA ASN A 525 -17.11 -7.13 21.73
C ASN A 525 -16.30 -6.02 21.04
N TRP A 526 -15.59 -6.35 19.96
CA TRP A 526 -14.83 -5.37 19.20
C TRP A 526 -15.73 -4.32 18.53
N LEU A 527 -16.91 -4.72 18.05
CA LEU A 527 -17.93 -3.81 17.49
C LEU A 527 -18.70 -3.02 18.56
N ALA A 528 -18.40 -3.21 19.85
CA ALA A 528 -19.11 -2.60 20.97
C ALA A 528 -20.63 -2.90 20.99
N LEU A 529 -21.05 -4.08 20.54
CA LEU A 529 -22.45 -4.51 20.47
C LEU A 529 -22.86 -5.29 21.73
N GLN A 530 -22.86 -4.62 22.89
CA GLN A 530 -23.06 -5.27 24.20
C GLN A 530 -24.39 -6.02 24.34
N ASP A 531 -25.48 -5.49 23.75
CA ASP A 531 -26.78 -6.18 23.76
C ASP A 531 -26.71 -7.56 23.11
N LEU A 532 -25.98 -7.67 21.99
CA LEU A 532 -25.80 -8.92 21.26
C LEU A 532 -24.83 -9.87 21.98
N VAL A 533 -23.82 -9.33 22.68
CA VAL A 533 -22.95 -10.15 23.55
C VAL A 533 -23.77 -10.78 24.67
N GLY A 534 -24.63 -10.00 25.33
CA GLY A 534 -25.53 -10.50 26.38
C GLY A 534 -26.48 -11.59 25.87
N GLU A 535 -27.07 -11.41 24.69
CA GLU A 535 -27.91 -12.43 24.07
C GLU A 535 -27.10 -13.68 23.66
N LEU A 536 -25.89 -13.53 23.12
CA LEU A 536 -25.02 -14.65 22.78
C LEU A 536 -24.65 -15.49 24.01
N GLU A 537 -24.32 -14.86 25.14
CA GLU A 537 -23.99 -15.59 26.37
C GLU A 537 -25.22 -16.29 26.97
N LYS A 538 -26.42 -15.72 26.85
CA LYS A 538 -27.67 -16.42 27.18
C LYS A 538 -27.88 -17.64 26.27
N ILE A 539 -27.60 -17.52 24.97
CA ILE A 539 -27.67 -18.65 24.03
C ILE A 539 -26.62 -19.72 24.41
N LYS A 540 -25.38 -19.32 24.71
CA LYS A 540 -24.31 -20.24 25.10
C LYS A 540 -24.57 -20.96 26.42
N THR A 541 -25.08 -20.26 27.43
CA THR A 541 -25.44 -20.87 28.72
C THR A 541 -26.53 -21.92 28.55
N LEU A 542 -27.57 -21.63 27.75
CA LEU A 542 -28.59 -22.60 27.39
C LEU A 542 -27.97 -23.81 26.64
N VAL A 543 -27.07 -23.55 25.69
CA VAL A 543 -26.41 -24.60 24.88
C VAL A 543 -25.43 -25.46 25.69
N ASN A 544 -24.66 -24.88 26.61
CA ASN A 544 -23.60 -25.53 27.40
C ASN A 544 -24.09 -26.41 28.55
N ASP A 545 -25.40 -26.46 28.82
CA ASP A 545 -25.98 -27.25 29.92
C ASP A 545 -25.89 -28.78 29.71
N SER A 546 -25.14 -29.24 28.71
CA SER A 546 -24.86 -30.65 28.45
C SER A 546 -23.76 -30.80 27.39
N ASN A 547 -22.50 -30.42 27.65
CA ASN A 547 -21.41 -30.80 26.75
C ASN A 547 -20.08 -31.12 27.45
N ILE A 548 -19.54 -32.28 27.05
CA ILE A 548 -18.22 -32.79 27.40
C ILE A 548 -17.15 -31.89 26.75
N ASP A 549 -16.19 -31.45 27.54
CA ASP A 549 -15.07 -30.61 27.10
C ASP A 549 -14.19 -31.36 26.07
N GLY A 550 -14.25 -30.92 24.81
CA GLY A 550 -13.46 -31.48 23.71
C GLY A 550 -11.95 -31.29 23.87
N LYS A 551 -11.49 -30.32 24.67
CA LYS A 551 -10.07 -30.12 24.99
C LYS A 551 -9.61 -31.14 26.03
N ALA A 552 -10.42 -31.38 27.06
CA ALA A 552 -10.23 -32.48 28.01
C ALA A 552 -10.31 -33.86 27.34
N LEU A 553 -11.18 -34.04 26.33
CA LEU A 553 -11.24 -35.26 25.53
C LEU A 553 -9.95 -35.47 24.71
N LYS A 554 -9.45 -34.40 24.07
CA LYS A 554 -8.21 -34.44 23.26
C LYS A 554 -6.96 -34.65 24.11
N GLU A 555 -6.94 -34.15 25.35
CA GLU A 555 -5.92 -34.46 26.35
C GLU A 555 -6.03 -35.90 26.87
N ARG A 556 -7.24 -36.42 27.09
CA ARG A 556 -7.49 -37.84 27.44
C ARG A 556 -7.16 -38.82 26.31
N ILE A 557 -7.12 -38.37 25.05
CA ILE A 557 -6.77 -39.18 23.87
C ILE A 557 -5.25 -39.21 23.62
N LYS A 558 -4.44 -38.37 24.28
CA LYS A 558 -2.98 -38.44 24.19
C LYS A 558 -2.44 -39.68 24.92
N GLY A 559 -2.25 -40.74 24.15
CA GLY A 559 -1.58 -41.98 24.56
C GLY A 559 -2.52 -43.18 24.51
N VAL A 560 -2.37 -44.02 23.48
CA VAL A 560 -3.12 -45.29 23.32
C VAL A 560 -3.01 -46.18 24.57
N GLN A 561 -1.91 -46.03 25.33
CA GLN A 561 -1.62 -46.82 26.53
C GLN A 561 -2.43 -46.42 27.78
N TYR A 562 -3.03 -45.24 27.84
CA TYR A 562 -3.75 -44.75 29.03
C TYR A 562 -5.25 -44.50 28.81
N ASN A 563 -5.72 -44.72 27.57
CA ASN A 563 -7.10 -44.50 27.20
C ASN A 563 -7.82 -45.85 27.05
N PHE A 564 -8.74 -46.14 27.98
CA PHE A 564 -9.50 -47.39 28.03
C PHE A 564 -10.28 -47.65 26.73
N ASP A 565 -10.87 -46.61 26.13
CA ASP A 565 -11.60 -46.73 24.86
C ASP A 565 -10.64 -47.08 23.70
N ALA A 566 -9.40 -46.56 23.69
CA ALA A 566 -8.38 -46.88 22.69
C ALA A 566 -7.80 -48.30 22.87
N GLN A 567 -7.65 -48.77 24.11
CA GLN A 567 -7.24 -50.15 24.41
C GLN A 567 -8.32 -51.16 24.02
N GLN A 568 -9.61 -50.84 24.23
CA GLN A 568 -10.71 -51.67 23.74
C GLN A 568 -10.70 -51.77 22.21
N LEU A 569 -10.47 -50.65 21.53
CA LEU A 569 -10.38 -50.60 20.06
C LEU A 569 -9.19 -51.40 19.54
N LEU A 570 -8.02 -51.30 20.19
CA LEU A 570 -6.84 -52.10 19.85
C LEU A 570 -7.09 -53.59 20.06
N ALA A 571 -7.68 -53.99 21.19
CA ALA A 571 -7.99 -55.39 21.49
C ALA A 571 -8.98 -55.98 20.47
N VAL A 572 -9.96 -55.19 20.04
CA VAL A 572 -10.90 -55.58 18.97
C VAL A 572 -10.19 -55.70 17.63
N PHE A 573 -9.30 -54.78 17.28
CA PHE A 573 -8.49 -54.89 16.05
C PHE A 573 -7.55 -56.09 16.08
N GLU A 574 -6.93 -56.41 17.21
CA GLU A 574 -6.10 -57.60 17.39
C GLU A 574 -6.93 -58.89 17.25
N LYS A 575 -8.12 -58.95 17.87
CA LYS A 575 -9.07 -60.07 17.70
C LYS A 575 -9.51 -60.22 16.24
N PHE A 576 -9.77 -59.12 15.54
CA PHE A 576 -10.13 -59.12 14.12
C PHE A 576 -8.97 -59.60 13.25
N ASN A 577 -7.75 -59.12 13.51
CA ASN A 577 -6.55 -59.48 12.75
C ASN A 577 -6.16 -60.96 12.97
N ASN A 578 -6.43 -61.50 14.16
CA ASN A 578 -6.24 -62.91 14.50
C ASN A 578 -7.42 -63.80 14.05
N SER A 579 -8.38 -63.28 13.25
CA SER A 579 -9.56 -64.01 12.75
C SER A 579 -10.48 -64.59 13.82
N THR A 580 -10.44 -64.06 15.04
CA THR A 580 -11.28 -64.52 16.17
C THR A 580 -12.66 -63.84 16.26
N ILE A 581 -12.90 -62.79 15.46
CA ILE A 581 -14.21 -62.15 15.30
C ILE A 581 -14.45 -61.87 13.81
N GLU A 582 -15.70 -62.01 13.37
CA GLU A 582 -16.11 -61.71 11.99
C GLU A 582 -16.70 -60.29 11.87
N LYS A 583 -16.82 -59.78 10.63
CA LYS A 583 -17.35 -58.43 10.36
C LYS A 583 -18.78 -58.20 10.90
N ASN A 584 -19.54 -59.27 11.15
CA ASN A 584 -20.91 -59.22 11.67
C ASN A 584 -21.01 -59.52 13.17
N ASP A 585 -19.88 -59.62 13.87
CA ASP A 585 -19.82 -59.95 15.29
C ASP A 585 -20.53 -58.90 16.17
N GLY A 586 -21.25 -59.37 17.19
CA GLY A 586 -22.03 -58.53 18.10
C GLY A 586 -21.15 -57.64 18.99
N GLU A 587 -19.96 -58.11 19.36
CA GLU A 587 -18.99 -57.37 20.17
C GLU A 587 -18.44 -56.19 19.35
N LEU A 588 -18.09 -56.41 18.07
CA LEU A 588 -17.68 -55.38 17.12
C LEU A 588 -18.77 -54.31 16.90
N LYS A 589 -20.02 -54.75 16.69
CA LYS A 589 -21.17 -53.85 16.54
C LYS A 589 -21.42 -53.00 17.79
N SER A 590 -21.29 -53.59 18.99
CA SER A 590 -21.52 -52.87 20.25
C SER A 590 -20.49 -51.76 20.48
N VAL A 591 -19.21 -52.00 20.17
CA VAL A 591 -18.14 -51.00 20.29
C VAL A 591 -18.29 -49.90 19.25
N ILE A 592 -18.65 -50.25 18.01
CA ILE A 592 -18.95 -49.26 16.96
C ILE A 592 -20.16 -48.41 17.35
N ASN A 593 -21.25 -49.01 17.87
CA ASN A 593 -22.42 -48.26 18.34
C ASN A 593 -22.07 -47.35 19.53
N TYR A 594 -21.34 -47.86 20.53
CA TYR A 594 -20.87 -47.09 21.68
C TYR A 594 -19.99 -45.89 21.25
N MET A 595 -19.11 -46.09 20.28
CA MET A 595 -18.30 -45.03 19.67
C MET A 595 -19.17 -44.05 18.88
N GLN A 596 -20.14 -44.52 18.09
CA GLN A 596 -21.04 -43.69 17.32
C GLN A 596 -21.95 -42.83 18.22
N GLU A 597 -22.47 -43.38 19.32
CA GLU A 597 -23.26 -42.67 20.32
C GLU A 597 -22.46 -41.58 21.03
N ARG A 598 -21.15 -41.79 21.25
CA ARG A 598 -20.25 -40.79 21.84
C ARG A 598 -19.66 -39.81 20.82
N TYR A 599 -19.68 -40.17 19.54
CA TYR A 599 -19.13 -39.38 18.43
C TYR A 599 -20.24 -38.90 17.47
N VAL A 600 -21.45 -38.70 17.98
CA VAL A 600 -22.53 -38.04 17.23
C VAL A 600 -22.04 -36.63 16.90
N LYS A 601 -21.90 -36.35 15.59
CA LYS A 601 -21.73 -34.99 15.08
C LYS A 601 -22.91 -34.17 15.60
N TYR A 602 -22.69 -33.40 16.65
CA TYR A 602 -23.72 -32.57 17.26
C TYR A 602 -24.30 -31.63 16.19
N ASP A 603 -25.58 -31.78 15.86
CA ASP A 603 -26.30 -30.81 15.05
C ASP A 603 -26.51 -29.55 15.90
N LEU A 604 -25.60 -28.59 15.71
CA LEU A 604 -25.59 -27.33 16.44
C LEU A 604 -26.90 -26.55 16.22
N LYS A 605 -27.54 -26.66 15.04
CA LYS A 605 -28.82 -26.00 14.77
C LYS A 605 -29.92 -26.60 15.62
N GLN A 606 -30.08 -27.93 15.62
CA GLN A 606 -31.09 -28.58 16.46
C GLN A 606 -30.88 -28.32 17.94
N LEU A 607 -29.62 -28.29 18.40
CA LEU A 607 -29.30 -27.95 19.78
C LEU A 607 -29.71 -26.51 20.14
N ILE A 608 -29.41 -25.55 19.26
CA ILE A 608 -29.83 -24.15 19.46
C ILE A 608 -31.37 -24.05 19.42
N LEU A 609 -32.04 -24.65 18.43
CA LEU A 609 -33.49 -24.57 18.29
C LEU A 609 -34.23 -25.21 19.46
N SER A 610 -33.78 -26.38 19.93
CA SER A 610 -34.40 -27.09 21.05
C SER A 610 -34.26 -26.36 22.38
N LYS A 611 -33.13 -25.69 22.62
CA LYS A 611 -32.85 -25.02 23.90
C LYS A 611 -33.18 -23.52 23.93
N VAL A 612 -33.07 -22.82 22.80
CA VAL A 612 -33.29 -21.37 22.69
C VAL A 612 -34.68 -21.03 22.12
N GLY A 613 -35.24 -21.91 21.29
CA GLY A 613 -36.49 -21.69 20.56
C GLY A 613 -36.29 -20.92 19.25
N PHE A 614 -37.10 -21.28 18.25
CA PHE A 614 -37.01 -20.74 16.88
C PHE A 614 -37.08 -19.22 16.82
N GLY A 615 -38.10 -18.60 17.44
CA GLY A 615 -38.32 -17.15 17.35
C GLY A 615 -37.16 -16.31 17.88
N ARG A 616 -36.57 -16.70 19.02
CA ARG A 616 -35.44 -15.98 19.60
C ARG A 616 -34.17 -16.14 18.77
N PHE A 617 -33.92 -17.34 18.23
CA PHE A 617 -32.78 -17.59 17.34
C PHE A 617 -32.89 -16.78 16.03
N THR A 618 -34.04 -16.78 15.38
CA THR A 618 -34.28 -16.02 14.15
C THR A 618 -34.17 -14.50 14.39
N SER A 619 -34.70 -14.00 15.50
CA SER A 619 -34.55 -12.59 15.89
C SER A 619 -33.07 -12.22 16.10
N PHE A 620 -32.30 -13.09 16.75
CA PHE A 620 -30.87 -12.85 16.97
C PHE A 620 -30.09 -12.84 15.65
N GLN A 621 -30.36 -13.80 14.75
CA GLN A 621 -29.78 -13.81 13.40
C GLN A 621 -30.10 -12.53 12.61
N ALA A 622 -31.34 -12.05 12.65
CA ALA A 622 -31.73 -10.80 11.97
C ALA A 622 -30.97 -9.58 12.53
N GLN A 623 -30.74 -9.52 13.84
CA GLN A 623 -29.94 -8.46 14.44
C GLN A 623 -28.47 -8.53 14.01
N LEU A 624 -27.88 -9.73 13.93
CA LEU A 624 -26.52 -9.92 13.40
C LEU A 624 -26.41 -9.45 11.93
N GLN A 625 -27.37 -9.83 11.10
CA GLN A 625 -27.43 -9.45 9.68
C GLN A 625 -27.51 -7.93 9.50
N SER A 626 -28.24 -7.23 10.37
CA SER A 626 -28.29 -5.76 10.34
C SER A 626 -26.92 -5.10 10.54
N LYS A 627 -25.99 -5.83 11.18
CA LYS A 627 -24.60 -5.43 11.46
C LYS A 627 -23.58 -6.07 10.50
N ASN A 628 -24.04 -6.55 9.34
CA ASN A 628 -23.23 -7.19 8.29
C ASN A 628 -22.60 -8.54 8.70
N ILE A 629 -23.13 -9.19 9.73
CA ILE A 629 -22.68 -10.52 10.18
C ILE A 629 -23.75 -11.53 9.75
N HIS A 630 -23.45 -12.27 8.68
CA HIS A 630 -24.27 -13.36 8.19
C HIS A 630 -23.67 -14.68 8.66
N ILE A 631 -24.48 -15.49 9.32
CA ILE A 631 -24.09 -16.84 9.74
C ILE A 631 -25.13 -17.81 9.19
N TRP A 632 -24.67 -18.79 8.43
CA TRP A 632 -25.51 -19.85 7.87
C TRP A 632 -26.31 -20.55 8.98
N SER A 633 -27.63 -20.59 8.84
CA SER A 633 -28.51 -21.22 9.84
C SER A 633 -28.44 -22.75 9.84
N ASN A 634 -28.12 -23.39 8.71
CA ASN A 634 -28.06 -24.85 8.57
C ASN A 634 -26.72 -25.47 8.99
N GLY A 635 -25.68 -24.70 9.30
CA GLY A 635 -24.35 -25.26 9.55
C GLY A 635 -23.35 -24.77 8.53
N ASP A 636 -22.59 -25.70 7.95
CA ASP A 636 -21.62 -25.45 6.90
C ASP A 636 -22.30 -25.35 5.53
N LEU A 637 -21.61 -24.77 4.55
CA LEU A 637 -22.09 -24.61 3.16
C LEU A 637 -22.67 -25.89 2.54
N GLU A 638 -22.08 -27.07 2.79
CA GLU A 638 -22.55 -28.30 2.15
C GLU A 638 -23.95 -28.74 2.61
N GLN A 639 -24.42 -28.22 3.74
CA GLN A 639 -25.78 -28.49 4.20
C GLN A 639 -26.83 -27.83 3.31
N TYR A 640 -26.46 -26.76 2.60
CA TYR A 640 -27.30 -26.06 1.63
C TYR A 640 -27.33 -26.71 0.25
N TYR A 641 -26.58 -27.81 0.03
CA TYR A 641 -26.59 -28.50 -1.25
C TYR A 641 -27.86 -29.34 -1.40
N ALA A 642 -28.61 -29.08 -2.48
CA ALA A 642 -29.74 -29.89 -2.90
C ALA A 642 -29.27 -31.28 -3.40
N LYS A 643 -30.24 -32.14 -3.75
CA LYS A 643 -29.97 -33.54 -4.11
C LYS A 643 -29.01 -33.67 -5.30
N LEU A 644 -29.15 -32.81 -6.32
CA LEU A 644 -28.28 -32.83 -7.49
C LEU A 644 -26.85 -32.39 -7.16
N ALA A 645 -26.71 -31.36 -6.32
CA ALA A 645 -25.41 -30.88 -5.86
C ALA A 645 -24.67 -31.93 -5.01
N LYS A 646 -25.38 -32.66 -4.14
CA LYS A 646 -24.81 -33.74 -3.32
C LYS A 646 -24.32 -34.96 -4.13
N ALA A 647 -24.75 -35.09 -5.39
CA ALA A 647 -24.29 -36.17 -6.26
C ALA A 647 -22.92 -35.91 -6.90
N LEU A 648 -22.43 -34.66 -6.83
CA LEU A 648 -21.12 -34.27 -7.35
C LEU A 648 -19.99 -34.88 -6.50
N LYS A 649 -18.90 -35.28 -7.17
CA LYS A 649 -17.74 -35.90 -6.52
C LYS A 649 -16.57 -34.92 -6.48
N GLY A 650 -15.94 -34.81 -5.31
CA GLY A 650 -14.74 -33.99 -5.12
C GLY A 650 -14.54 -33.58 -3.67
N SER A 651 -13.52 -32.77 -3.41
CA SER A 651 -13.38 -32.04 -2.15
C SER A 651 -14.48 -30.97 -2.02
N LYS A 652 -14.71 -30.47 -0.80
CA LYS A 652 -15.67 -29.39 -0.52
C LYS A 652 -15.55 -28.21 -1.51
N ASP A 653 -14.33 -27.71 -1.71
CA ASP A 653 -14.03 -26.61 -2.63
C ASP A 653 -14.26 -27.00 -4.10
N MET A 654 -13.95 -28.24 -4.50
CA MET A 654 -14.16 -28.72 -5.87
C MET A 654 -15.64 -28.81 -6.21
N VAL A 655 -16.47 -29.25 -5.26
CA VAL A 655 -17.93 -29.29 -5.43
C VAL A 655 -18.49 -27.88 -5.56
N ALA A 656 -18.06 -26.94 -4.69
CA ALA A 656 -18.48 -25.54 -4.78
C ALA A 656 -18.11 -24.89 -6.13
N LEU A 657 -16.91 -25.17 -6.63
CA LEU A 657 -16.46 -24.71 -7.95
C LEU A 657 -17.25 -25.35 -9.10
N GLN A 658 -17.55 -26.64 -9.04
CA GLN A 658 -18.40 -27.30 -10.06
C GLN A 658 -19.80 -26.69 -10.08
N LEU A 659 -20.38 -26.42 -8.92
CA LEU A 659 -21.69 -25.78 -8.79
C LEU A 659 -21.68 -24.36 -9.35
N SER A 660 -20.61 -23.59 -9.15
CA SER A 660 -20.52 -22.22 -9.68
C SER A 660 -20.59 -22.19 -11.21
N TYR A 661 -20.00 -23.18 -11.89
CA TYR A 661 -20.13 -23.34 -13.34
C TYR A 661 -21.55 -23.71 -13.77
N ILE A 662 -22.16 -24.71 -13.11
CA ILE A 662 -23.51 -25.19 -13.45
C ILE A 662 -24.57 -24.08 -13.25
N ILE A 663 -24.46 -23.30 -12.16
CA ILE A 663 -25.40 -22.21 -11.86
C ILE A 663 -25.26 -21.06 -12.87
N ALA A 664 -24.04 -20.83 -13.39
CA ALA A 664 -23.77 -19.81 -14.39
C ALA A 664 -24.34 -20.15 -15.79
N GLU A 665 -24.69 -21.41 -16.06
CA GLU A 665 -25.30 -21.81 -17.33
C GLU A 665 -26.73 -21.27 -17.50
N ASN A 666 -27.10 -20.96 -18.75
CA ASN A 666 -28.45 -20.50 -19.09
C ASN A 666 -29.44 -21.68 -18.99
N GLY A 667 -30.48 -21.54 -18.18
CA GLY A 667 -31.54 -22.54 -18.00
C GLY A 667 -31.50 -23.32 -16.68
N SER A 668 -30.39 -23.26 -15.92
CA SER A 668 -30.33 -23.81 -14.56
C SER A 668 -31.14 -22.95 -13.57
N LYS A 669 -31.90 -23.59 -12.67
CA LYS A 669 -32.56 -22.91 -11.55
C LYS A 669 -31.74 -23.10 -10.27
N LEU A 670 -31.71 -22.09 -9.40
CA LEU A 670 -30.95 -22.18 -8.14
C LEU A 670 -31.51 -23.29 -7.24
N GLU A 671 -32.84 -23.44 -7.24
CA GLU A 671 -33.61 -24.43 -6.47
C GLU A 671 -33.21 -25.88 -6.77
N ASP A 672 -32.69 -26.15 -7.97
CA ASP A 672 -32.28 -27.49 -8.38
C ASP A 672 -30.99 -27.94 -7.65
N TYR A 673 -30.18 -26.98 -7.20
CA TYR A 673 -28.83 -27.21 -6.67
C TYR A 673 -28.62 -26.71 -5.24
N LEU A 674 -29.37 -25.69 -4.80
CA LEU A 674 -29.25 -25.08 -3.48
C LEU A 674 -30.60 -25.08 -2.75
N THR A 675 -30.56 -25.29 -1.43
CA THR A 675 -31.71 -25.14 -0.53
C THR A 675 -31.69 -23.78 0.15
N ASP A 676 -32.83 -23.39 0.75
CA ASP A 676 -32.94 -22.19 1.60
C ASP A 676 -32.49 -20.89 0.89
N ILE A 677 -32.95 -20.72 -0.36
CA ILE A 677 -32.55 -19.62 -1.26
C ILE A 677 -32.81 -18.24 -0.64
N ASP A 678 -33.75 -18.11 0.28
CA ASP A 678 -34.04 -16.84 0.93
C ASP A 678 -32.84 -16.33 1.75
N GLU A 679 -32.01 -17.20 2.34
CA GLU A 679 -30.75 -16.77 2.99
C GLU A 679 -29.74 -16.22 1.98
N TRP A 680 -29.68 -16.81 0.79
CA TRP A 680 -28.83 -16.32 -0.32
C TRP A 680 -29.33 -14.96 -0.85
N LYS A 681 -30.65 -14.79 -0.97
CA LYS A 681 -31.26 -13.51 -1.35
C LYS A 681 -30.95 -12.40 -0.33
N LEU A 682 -31.02 -12.69 0.97
CA LEU A 682 -30.68 -11.71 2.00
C LEU A 682 -29.23 -11.20 1.89
N ILE A 683 -28.28 -12.10 1.60
CA ILE A 683 -26.89 -11.69 1.32
C ILE A 683 -26.84 -10.81 0.07
N ALA A 684 -27.50 -11.24 -1.01
CA ALA A 684 -27.53 -10.49 -2.26
C ALA A 684 -28.23 -9.12 -2.13
N GLU A 685 -29.22 -8.95 -1.27
CA GLU A 685 -29.90 -7.66 -1.03
C GLU A 685 -29.02 -6.67 -0.26
N LYS A 686 -28.13 -7.18 0.60
CA LYS A 686 -27.20 -6.36 1.37
C LYS A 686 -26.02 -5.85 0.52
N ILE A 687 -25.72 -6.58 -0.55
CA ILE A 687 -24.72 -6.28 -1.60
C ILE A 687 -25.35 -5.38 -2.67
#